data_AF-A0A0G0ZYE4-F1
#
_entry.id   AF-A0A0G0ZYE4-F1
#
_cell.length_a   1.000
_cell.length_b   1.000
_cell.length_c   1.000
_cell.angle_alpha   90.00
_cell.angle_beta   90.00
_cell.angle_gamma   90.00
#
_symmetry.space_group_name_H-M   'P 1'
#
loop_
_entity.id
_entity.type
_entity.pdbx_description
1 polymer ?
#
loop_
_entity_poly.entity_id
_entity_poly.type
_entity_poly.pdbx_seq_one_letter_code
_entity_poly.pdbx_strand_id
1 'polypeptide(L)'
;MSAETQPQFGFEQPEYQPNIQVLTAEKEKISTPEETDQKIIDWAKEWLEKAFDQNQNLDPDIPLEVQIGIQNELETKIANLTDPQYLTTGYLSPEYKNGVNIFFSELVKFIGTHARSANKLERDKLTRFIGTITNALFSSSGSIDTQMDADVLLLETAKLTRIPQARGFLSSGILSSLAYQLQFSGEAARRIIKSFPLLPPEEQMDVLKQLATVGATALGTGYLEAFGLVKKIVEQGQNENNSPLVQYEANLVLEQLNQETHSPSLDLVTSGRPDESRLAEKGIAERLTESQKWESLINSDLKPSNDTYARVAADAIATLDHSGLPQKLTQLELSTLPEKPNAINLGILKRVLYKADNPDEYHLDLINDLRTTNLQIIEKLNGKENPAQEWAGISDVLSEREWADYLDLCNQKKQWDVQFRQKQEDVEKERLMQAEQASLDFLIFFQNEAPKIIEQDTTDKAQMLKQLYDNFNSHFIALQQNHDPLLMEQAFSAAEKFIYSLRYKEILSESIRLHNYVQELDMPKDAKESLLESLYILKDSIPKKNDYPPEVQLLINQHEALNLRHRQVNEQALTELKNYADSLVPKDAEEKFLTLINKLKAQYPEFADDLGQYLTNLQADLAPNYFPAHFIDYQDSPDDPALNPFPEGSADENIALFLQDLHSPAMRDKIEEDLGFSLNELPLNSQIHLLRYLAKQNNTEWQQISAVFKQNQATQPELAISFLACAENQQYGDLIIDLASRLENRPELTKQVLEQYGEIVTFAQKFRQIVMPYLLQEAPNFNQDDFFRGMLHSANIYLVISEQEIRNNPNIEYQTILDTLKEQCPGFDPSNCAEAVIAEAVVELVNQVGLEKTRDVLNRVARNNSDQNVQELINTAISFITPPVDGTAVHRVDDLYEHLIKFEGYEYSTHEAELKLLNKYTTPNDLILDDGCGTGRLLIPLRRELGRNVTGLDYTGRHVNYIKKQLPDAPILQGDWTNLGLKKEAFTVVYSLGRNILHEYRPERQNQLFAEANRVLQIGGKFIIDIPDRDLGHYKKIVDAHREIMQERGIETFRQKGLIYDSPDDKNYSTRYLYSEDDILKLATSNGFEIEVTERAPLNNGYDDENIYYVLKKVAEVASNADTNSNLS
;
A
#
# COMPACT_ATOMS: atom_id res chain seq x y z
N MET A 1 -25.33 37.99 68.29
CA MET A 1 -25.21 39.41 68.70
C MET A 1 -24.28 40.03 67.69
N SER A 2 -24.61 40.97 66.81
CA SER A 2 -25.69 41.95 66.56
C SER A 2 -25.49 42.37 65.09
N ALA A 3 -26.46 42.26 64.17
CA ALA A 3 -27.61 43.15 63.92
C ALA A 3 -27.26 44.63 63.65
N GLU A 4 -27.55 45.05 62.39
CA GLU A 4 -28.14 46.34 61.95
C GLU A 4 -27.24 47.61 61.98
N THR A 5 -27.17 48.52 60.99
CA THR A 5 -28.19 49.08 60.07
C THR A 5 -27.55 49.92 58.93
N GLN A 6 -28.20 49.99 57.75
CA GLN A 6 -27.88 50.80 56.54
C GLN A 6 -28.22 52.31 56.68
N PRO A 7 -27.95 53.22 55.68
CA PRO A 7 -28.82 53.37 54.49
C PRO A 7 -28.17 53.83 53.14
N GLN A 8 -28.72 53.23 52.05
CA GLN A 8 -29.19 53.76 50.75
C GLN A 8 -28.46 54.86 49.97
N PHE A 9 -28.19 54.58 48.68
CA PHE A 9 -28.58 55.28 47.42
C PHE A 9 -28.05 54.38 46.27
N GLY A 10 -28.74 53.89 45.25
CA GLY A 10 -30.02 54.22 44.63
C GLY A 10 -29.80 54.63 43.16
N PHE A 11 -29.48 53.70 42.24
CA PHE A 11 -29.70 53.87 40.79
C PHE A 11 -30.00 52.52 40.11
N GLU A 12 -30.93 52.60 39.15
CA GLU A 12 -31.71 51.53 38.52
C GLU A 12 -30.89 50.53 37.70
N GLN A 13 -31.26 49.25 37.76
CA GLN A 13 -30.71 48.20 36.90
C GLN A 13 -31.43 48.17 35.54
N PRO A 14 -30.71 48.01 34.41
CA PRO A 14 -31.26 47.31 33.25
C PRO A 14 -31.22 45.80 33.53
N GLU A 15 -32.37 45.14 33.45
CA GLU A 15 -32.48 43.69 33.50
C GLU A 15 -31.61 43.05 32.40
N TYR A 16 -30.48 42.45 32.80
CA TYR A 16 -29.84 41.39 32.04
C TYR A 16 -29.98 40.14 32.90
N GLN A 17 -31.02 39.34 32.63
CA GLN A 17 -31.14 38.00 33.20
C GLN A 17 -30.10 37.10 32.53
N PRO A 18 -29.11 36.56 33.24
CA PRO A 18 -28.45 35.36 32.78
C PRO A 18 -29.49 34.25 32.90
N ASN A 19 -29.88 33.66 31.78
CA ASN A 19 -30.61 32.39 31.78
C ASN A 19 -29.64 31.27 32.19
N ILE A 20 -29.10 31.35 33.40
CA ILE A 20 -28.53 30.18 34.08
C ILE A 20 -29.73 29.55 34.75
N GLN A 21 -30.36 28.58 34.07
CA GLN A 21 -31.10 27.57 34.81
C GLN A 21 -30.09 26.96 35.79
N VAL A 22 -30.33 27.19 37.08
CA VAL A 22 -29.66 26.44 38.14
C VAL A 22 -30.04 24.97 37.90
N LEU A 23 -29.18 24.23 37.22
CA LEU A 23 -29.28 22.79 37.08
C LEU A 23 -29.05 22.21 38.48
N THR A 24 -30.13 21.93 39.20
CA THR A 24 -30.09 21.07 40.38
C THR A 24 -29.77 19.66 39.90
N ALA A 25 -28.48 19.35 39.80
CA ALA A 25 -28.00 18.02 39.45
C ALA A 25 -28.09 17.10 40.68
N GLU A 26 -29.09 16.22 40.72
CA GLU A 26 -29.09 15.07 41.62
C GLU A 26 -28.24 13.95 40.98
N LYS A 27 -27.25 13.44 41.70
CA LYS A 27 -26.47 12.26 41.27
C LYS A 27 -27.45 11.12 40.97
N GLU A 28 -27.40 10.55 39.76
CA GLU A 28 -28.22 9.38 39.44
C GLU A 28 -27.97 8.29 40.50
N LYS A 29 -29.02 7.61 40.98
CA LYS A 29 -28.88 6.47 41.89
C LYS A 29 -28.14 5.34 41.17
N ILE A 30 -26.84 5.23 41.41
CA ILE A 30 -25.94 4.23 40.84
C ILE A 30 -25.21 3.53 41.99
N SER A 31 -24.99 2.21 41.86
CA SER A 31 -24.56 1.34 42.96
C SER A 31 -23.05 1.10 42.98
N THR A 32 -22.37 1.12 41.83
CA THR A 32 -20.92 0.84 41.70
C THR A 32 -20.21 1.71 40.65
N PRO A 33 -18.87 1.88 40.72
CA PRO A 33 -18.07 2.52 39.67
C PRO A 33 -18.21 1.85 38.29
N GLU A 34 -18.23 0.52 38.23
CA GLU A 34 -18.38 -0.25 36.98
C GLU A 34 -19.72 0.02 36.28
N GLU A 35 -20.81 0.15 37.05
CA GLU A 35 -22.13 0.55 36.50
C GLU A 35 -22.12 1.99 35.97
N THR A 36 -21.31 2.87 36.57
CA THR A 36 -21.16 4.27 36.13
C THR A 36 -20.40 4.32 34.81
N ASP A 37 -19.28 3.59 34.71
CA ASP A 37 -18.45 3.52 33.51
C ASP A 37 -19.24 2.97 32.32
N GLN A 38 -20.00 1.88 32.52
CA GLN A 38 -20.84 1.30 31.45
C GLN A 38 -21.93 2.27 30.97
N LYS A 39 -22.55 3.03 31.87
CA LYS A 39 -23.54 4.06 31.49
C LYS A 39 -22.94 5.17 30.65
N ILE A 40 -21.70 5.56 30.95
CA ILE A 40 -20.98 6.57 30.16
C ILE A 40 -20.65 6.00 28.78
N ILE A 41 -20.20 4.75 28.67
CA ILE A 41 -19.95 4.07 27.39
C ILE A 41 -21.22 4.02 26.54
N ASP A 42 -22.33 3.54 27.10
CA ASP A 42 -23.59 3.40 26.37
C ASP A 42 -24.12 4.76 25.88
N TRP A 43 -24.04 5.79 26.73
CA TRP A 43 -24.40 7.15 26.34
C TRP A 43 -23.46 7.72 25.28
N ALA A 44 -22.14 7.55 25.41
CA ALA A 44 -21.17 8.07 24.47
C ALA A 44 -21.40 7.48 23.07
N LYS A 45 -21.63 6.17 22.98
CA LYS A 45 -21.97 5.50 21.70
C LYS A 45 -23.23 6.08 21.07
N GLU A 46 -24.32 6.18 21.82
CA GLU A 46 -25.59 6.73 21.31
C GLU A 46 -25.43 8.21 20.88
N TRP A 47 -24.73 9.00 21.67
CA TRP A 47 -24.51 10.41 21.41
C TRP A 47 -23.64 10.62 20.16
N LEU A 48 -22.55 9.87 20.01
CA LEU A 48 -21.63 9.96 18.86
C LEU A 48 -22.32 9.59 17.55
N GLU A 49 -23.09 8.49 17.52
CA GLU A 49 -23.88 8.08 16.35
C GLU A 49 -24.88 9.17 15.95
N LYS A 50 -25.65 9.67 16.93
CA LYS A 50 -26.63 10.73 16.68
C LYS A 50 -25.98 12.03 16.19
N ALA A 51 -24.87 12.43 16.80
CA ALA A 51 -24.13 13.62 16.42
C ALA A 51 -23.53 13.47 15.01
N PHE A 52 -23.04 12.29 14.67
CA PHE A 52 -22.54 11.96 13.34
C PHE A 52 -23.65 12.07 12.28
N ASP A 53 -24.81 11.46 12.52
CA ASP A 53 -25.96 11.53 11.60
C ASP A 53 -26.50 12.95 11.39
N GLN A 54 -26.50 13.77 12.43
CA GLN A 54 -26.94 15.16 12.35
C GLN A 54 -25.90 16.08 11.68
N ASN A 55 -24.66 15.63 11.51
CA ASN A 55 -23.54 16.41 10.97
C ASN A 55 -23.52 16.56 9.44
N GLN A 56 -24.54 16.08 8.71
CA GLN A 56 -24.55 16.17 7.23
C GLN A 56 -24.47 17.61 6.69
N ASN A 57 -24.85 18.62 7.49
CA ASN A 57 -25.01 20.02 7.10
C ASN A 57 -24.18 21.03 7.94
N LEU A 58 -23.26 20.59 8.79
CA LEU A 58 -22.43 21.51 9.57
C LEU A 58 -21.09 21.77 8.86
N ASP A 59 -20.72 23.04 8.82
CA ASP A 59 -19.42 23.54 8.34
C ASP A 59 -18.41 23.44 9.52
N PRO A 60 -17.13 23.06 9.32
CA PRO A 60 -16.10 23.17 10.36
C PRO A 60 -16.08 24.54 11.06
N ASP A 61 -16.49 25.62 10.39
CA ASP A 61 -16.70 26.95 11.00
C ASP A 61 -18.07 27.08 11.70
N ILE A 62 -18.39 26.17 12.63
CA ILE A 62 -19.63 26.27 13.42
C ILE A 62 -19.58 27.51 14.35
N PRO A 63 -20.70 28.26 14.50
CA PRO A 63 -20.78 29.38 15.44
C PRO A 63 -20.39 28.99 16.86
N LEU A 64 -19.73 29.90 17.59
CA LEU A 64 -19.24 29.68 18.95
C LEU A 64 -20.34 29.21 19.91
N GLU A 65 -21.60 29.63 19.70
CA GLU A 65 -22.75 29.20 20.50
C GLU A 65 -23.05 27.70 20.35
N VAL A 66 -22.81 27.13 19.16
CA VAL A 66 -22.99 25.69 18.88
C VAL A 66 -21.85 24.89 19.52
N GLN A 67 -20.62 25.40 19.44
CA GLN A 67 -19.44 24.81 20.09
C GLN A 67 -19.64 24.70 21.61
N ILE A 68 -20.03 25.81 22.24
CA ILE A 68 -20.33 25.89 23.68
C ILE A 68 -21.50 24.96 24.05
N GLY A 69 -22.50 24.82 23.17
CA GLY A 69 -23.63 23.91 23.39
C GLY A 69 -23.21 22.45 23.49
N ILE A 70 -22.35 21.99 22.58
CA ILE A 70 -21.82 20.61 22.55
C ILE A 70 -20.98 20.33 23.80
N GLN A 71 -20.07 21.25 24.15
CA GLN A 71 -19.22 21.09 25.33
C GLN A 71 -20.05 21.03 26.63
N ASN A 72 -21.03 21.93 26.79
CA ASN A 72 -21.89 21.96 27.98
C ASN A 72 -22.74 20.69 28.12
N GLU A 73 -23.23 20.13 27.02
CA GLU A 73 -24.00 18.87 27.04
C GLU A 73 -23.16 17.72 27.60
N LEU A 74 -21.92 17.61 27.11
CA LEU A 74 -20.96 16.59 27.54
C LEU A 74 -20.58 16.75 29.01
N GLU A 75 -20.16 17.95 29.42
CA GLU A 75 -19.75 18.25 30.79
C GLU A 75 -20.89 18.01 31.79
N THR A 76 -22.12 18.44 31.44
CA THR A 76 -23.31 18.22 32.26
C THR A 76 -23.62 16.74 32.40
N LYS A 77 -23.54 15.96 31.32
CA LYS A 77 -23.89 14.54 31.35
C LYS A 77 -22.88 13.74 32.15
N ILE A 78 -21.58 13.98 31.95
CA ILE A 78 -20.52 13.32 32.70
C ILE A 78 -20.61 13.69 34.18
N ALA A 79 -20.79 14.97 34.52
CA ALA A 79 -20.94 15.41 35.91
C ALA A 79 -22.14 14.76 36.61
N ASN A 80 -23.30 14.65 35.95
CA ASN A 80 -24.48 14.02 36.52
C ASN A 80 -24.29 12.52 36.84
N LEU A 81 -23.50 11.81 36.03
CA LEU A 81 -23.19 10.39 36.21
C LEU A 81 -22.08 10.17 37.25
N THR A 82 -21.11 11.09 37.35
CA THR A 82 -19.90 10.94 38.17
C THR A 82 -19.96 11.79 39.45
N ASP A 83 -19.70 13.10 39.30
CA ASP A 83 -19.65 14.10 40.36
C ASP A 83 -20.34 15.42 39.96
N PRO A 84 -21.60 15.62 40.38
CA PRO A 84 -22.34 16.85 40.10
C PRO A 84 -21.71 18.13 40.67
N GLN A 85 -20.81 18.03 41.65
CA GLN A 85 -20.18 19.20 42.25
C GLN A 85 -19.30 19.96 41.27
N TYR A 86 -18.79 19.29 40.23
CA TYR A 86 -18.03 19.91 39.16
C TYR A 86 -18.77 21.11 38.55
N LEU A 87 -20.07 20.98 38.25
CA LEU A 87 -20.90 22.04 37.63
C LEU A 87 -21.05 23.30 38.47
N THR A 88 -20.72 23.23 39.77
CA THR A 88 -20.83 24.35 40.70
C THR A 88 -19.49 24.84 41.22
N THR A 89 -18.47 23.98 41.26
CA THR A 89 -17.17 24.25 41.89
C THR A 89 -16.02 24.35 40.89
N GLY A 90 -16.17 23.81 39.68
CA GLY A 90 -15.09 23.64 38.71
C GLY A 90 -14.00 22.65 39.15
N TYR A 91 -14.21 21.92 40.25
CA TYR A 91 -13.23 20.95 40.76
C TYR A 91 -13.29 19.64 39.96
N LEU A 92 -12.15 19.24 39.37
CA LEU A 92 -12.00 18.00 38.62
C LEU A 92 -11.70 16.83 39.58
N SER A 93 -12.75 16.18 40.10
CA SER A 93 -12.60 14.96 40.90
C SER A 93 -12.08 13.78 40.06
N PRO A 94 -11.39 12.79 40.67
CA PRO A 94 -10.92 11.60 39.95
C PRO A 94 -12.04 10.87 39.20
N GLU A 95 -13.25 10.82 39.78
CA GLU A 95 -14.42 10.19 39.16
C GLU A 95 -14.88 10.94 37.91
N TYR A 96 -14.89 12.28 37.95
CA TYR A 96 -15.23 13.10 36.79
C TYR A 96 -14.18 12.94 35.67
N LYS A 97 -12.89 13.01 36.02
CA LYS A 97 -11.79 12.78 35.06
C LYS A 97 -11.89 11.42 34.38
N ASN A 98 -12.20 10.37 35.15
CA ASN A 98 -12.44 9.03 34.60
C ASN A 98 -13.59 9.02 33.59
N GLY A 99 -14.68 9.75 33.87
CA GLY A 99 -15.79 9.87 32.92
C GLY A 99 -15.43 10.57 31.61
N VAL A 100 -14.61 11.63 31.67
CA VAL A 100 -14.07 12.30 30.48
C VAL A 100 -13.13 11.37 29.69
N ASN A 101 -12.26 10.64 30.39
CA ASN A 101 -11.36 9.65 29.79
C ASN A 101 -12.16 8.58 29.02
N ILE A 102 -13.24 8.03 29.62
CA ILE A 102 -14.10 7.01 28.98
C ILE A 102 -14.77 7.57 27.72
N PHE A 103 -15.34 8.77 27.79
CA PHE A 103 -15.95 9.41 26.62
C PHE A 103 -14.94 9.57 25.48
N PHE A 104 -13.74 10.06 25.79
CA PHE A 104 -12.70 10.25 24.77
C PHE A 104 -12.26 8.94 24.13
N SER A 105 -12.06 7.87 24.92
CA SER A 105 -11.77 6.54 24.40
C SER A 105 -12.88 6.02 23.47
N GLU A 106 -14.16 6.28 23.77
CA GLU A 106 -15.26 5.92 22.88
C GLU A 106 -15.31 6.79 21.61
N LEU A 107 -14.95 8.08 21.69
CA LEU A 107 -14.78 8.94 20.52
C LEU A 107 -13.68 8.40 19.59
N VAL A 108 -12.53 8.01 20.13
CA VAL A 108 -11.44 7.42 19.34
C VAL A 108 -11.89 6.12 18.66
N LYS A 109 -12.57 5.23 19.39
CA LYS A 109 -13.14 3.99 18.81
C LYS A 109 -14.14 4.29 17.71
N PHE A 110 -15.05 5.25 17.94
CA PHE A 110 -16.06 5.67 16.98
C PHE A 110 -15.45 6.17 15.67
N ILE A 111 -14.44 7.04 15.77
CA ILE A 111 -13.69 7.55 14.61
C ILE A 111 -13.02 6.38 13.87
N GLY A 112 -12.39 5.46 14.60
CA GLY A 112 -11.76 4.27 14.02
C GLY A 112 -12.73 3.37 13.25
N THR A 113 -13.92 3.11 13.81
CA THR A 113 -14.95 2.30 13.14
C THR A 113 -15.44 2.95 11.84
N HIS A 114 -15.79 4.23 11.87
CA HIS A 114 -16.31 4.94 10.69
C HIS A 114 -15.25 5.19 9.62
N ALA A 115 -13.97 5.30 10.01
CA ALA A 115 -12.87 5.47 9.07
C ALA A 115 -12.72 4.26 8.13
N ARG A 116 -13.09 3.06 8.59
CA ARG A 116 -13.05 1.80 7.83
C ARG A 116 -14.23 1.60 6.89
N SER A 117 -15.20 2.52 6.83
CA SER A 117 -16.32 2.37 5.89
C SER A 117 -15.82 2.35 4.45
N ALA A 118 -16.27 1.37 3.66
CA ALA A 118 -16.03 1.29 2.22
C ALA A 118 -16.73 2.44 1.44
N ASN A 119 -17.68 3.12 2.07
CA ASN A 119 -18.44 4.22 1.47
C ASN A 119 -17.69 5.55 1.58
N LYS A 120 -17.21 6.06 0.44
CA LYS A 120 -16.53 7.37 0.37
C LYS A 120 -17.32 8.52 1.00
N LEU A 121 -18.65 8.57 0.79
CA LEU A 121 -19.48 9.64 1.33
C LEU A 121 -19.48 9.65 2.86
N GLU A 122 -19.37 8.47 3.46
CA GLU A 122 -19.31 8.28 4.90
C GLU A 122 -17.95 8.71 5.46
N ARG A 123 -16.85 8.42 4.76
CA ARG A 123 -15.51 8.92 5.10
C ARG A 123 -15.41 10.46 4.98
N ASP A 124 -16.00 11.05 3.95
CA ASP A 124 -16.04 12.52 3.80
C ASP A 124 -16.93 13.18 4.89
N LYS A 125 -18.00 12.51 5.31
CA LYS A 125 -18.83 12.92 6.47
C LYS A 125 -18.03 12.83 7.77
N LEU A 126 -17.19 11.80 7.94
CA LEU A 126 -16.31 11.64 9.10
C LEU A 126 -15.29 12.76 9.24
N THR A 127 -14.61 13.16 8.16
CA THR A 127 -13.66 14.28 8.22
C THR A 127 -14.33 15.58 8.70
N ARG A 128 -15.54 15.88 8.22
CA ARG A 128 -16.33 17.04 8.69
C ARG A 128 -16.72 16.90 10.16
N PHE A 129 -17.19 15.72 10.56
CA PHE A 129 -17.51 15.42 11.96
C PHE A 129 -16.31 15.64 12.89
N ILE A 130 -15.13 15.14 12.52
CA ILE A 130 -13.89 15.31 13.29
C ILE A 130 -13.55 16.80 13.43
N GLY A 131 -13.63 17.58 12.36
CA GLY A 131 -13.40 19.03 12.40
C GLY A 131 -14.36 19.74 13.37
N THR A 132 -15.66 19.43 13.29
CA THR A 132 -16.68 19.98 14.18
C THR A 132 -16.41 19.64 15.66
N ILE A 133 -16.10 18.38 15.96
CA ILE A 133 -15.80 17.93 17.33
C ILE A 133 -14.50 18.54 17.85
N THR A 134 -13.49 18.66 16.99
CA THR A 134 -12.21 19.31 17.32
C THR A 134 -12.43 20.75 17.77
N ASN A 135 -13.17 21.53 16.96
CA ASN A 135 -13.45 22.92 17.29
C ASN A 135 -14.31 23.06 18.55
N ALA A 136 -15.31 22.19 18.73
CA ALA A 136 -16.19 22.23 19.89
C ALA A 136 -15.53 21.83 21.22
N LEU A 137 -14.63 20.84 21.21
CA LEU A 137 -14.11 20.26 22.45
C LEU A 137 -12.68 20.68 22.81
N PHE A 138 -11.89 21.17 21.84
CA PHE A 138 -10.44 21.42 22.01
C PHE A 138 -9.99 22.87 21.77
N SER A 139 -10.86 23.76 21.28
CA SER A 139 -10.46 25.12 20.87
C SER A 139 -10.83 26.24 21.88
N SER A 140 -11.53 25.91 22.96
CA SER A 140 -12.06 26.87 23.96
C SER A 140 -11.34 26.79 25.31
N SER A 141 -11.49 27.82 26.14
CA SER A 141 -11.00 27.79 27.53
C SER A 141 -11.78 26.76 28.35
N GLY A 142 -11.08 25.81 28.96
CA GLY A 142 -11.70 24.67 29.66
C GLY A 142 -11.93 23.45 28.77
N SER A 143 -11.21 23.35 27.66
CA SER A 143 -11.23 22.21 26.74
C SER A 143 -11.03 20.86 27.42
N ILE A 144 -11.59 19.79 26.83
CA ILE A 144 -11.65 18.47 27.48
C ILE A 144 -10.27 17.86 27.73
N ASP A 145 -9.26 18.19 26.92
CA ASP A 145 -7.88 17.73 27.09
C ASP A 145 -7.24 18.24 28.40
N THR A 146 -7.65 19.42 28.89
CA THR A 146 -7.22 19.95 30.20
C THR A 146 -7.91 19.27 31.39
N GLN A 147 -9.02 18.55 31.11
CA GLN A 147 -9.82 17.82 32.10
C GLN A 147 -9.42 16.34 32.20
N MET A 148 -8.63 15.84 31.25
CA MET A 148 -8.18 14.44 31.16
C MET A 148 -6.87 14.18 31.92
N ASP A 149 -6.57 12.90 32.12
CA ASP A 149 -5.25 12.49 32.61
C ASP A 149 -4.24 12.37 31.44
N ALA A 150 -3.06 12.97 31.61
CA ALA A 150 -2.00 13.01 30.59
C ALA A 150 -1.63 11.65 29.98
N ASP A 151 -1.66 10.57 30.76
CA ASP A 151 -1.35 9.21 30.29
C ASP A 151 -2.44 8.63 29.39
N VAL A 152 -3.71 8.89 29.68
CA VAL A 152 -4.83 8.52 28.80
C VAL A 152 -4.80 9.39 27.55
N LEU A 153 -4.58 10.70 27.70
CA LEU A 153 -4.51 11.64 26.59
C LEU A 153 -3.38 11.24 25.62
N LEU A 154 -2.18 10.95 26.12
CA LEU A 154 -1.06 10.47 25.30
C LEU A 154 -1.39 9.16 24.57
N LEU A 155 -1.96 8.17 25.26
CA LEU A 155 -2.27 6.87 24.67
C LEU A 155 -3.34 6.96 23.57
N GLU A 156 -4.46 7.62 23.87
CA GLU A 156 -5.59 7.71 22.94
C GLU A 156 -5.25 8.61 21.74
N THR A 157 -4.40 9.63 21.92
CA THR A 157 -3.93 10.46 20.80
C THR A 157 -2.89 9.75 19.95
N ALA A 158 -2.04 8.91 20.54
CA ALA A 158 -1.18 7.99 19.80
C ALA A 158 -2.03 7.05 18.92
N LYS A 159 -3.13 6.47 19.44
CA LYS A 159 -4.03 5.64 18.61
C LYS A 159 -4.68 6.41 17.45
N LEU A 160 -5.00 7.70 17.64
CA LEU A 160 -5.57 8.55 16.58
C LEU A 160 -4.59 8.80 15.44
N THR A 161 -3.28 8.78 15.69
CA THR A 161 -2.26 8.80 14.64
C THR A 161 -2.36 7.61 13.68
N ARG A 162 -3.13 6.57 13.99
CA ARG A 162 -3.38 5.45 13.08
C ARG A 162 -4.40 5.79 12.00
N ILE A 163 -5.22 6.83 12.19
CA ILE A 163 -6.39 7.12 11.35
C ILE A 163 -6.07 8.31 10.45
N PRO A 164 -5.89 8.11 9.13
CA PRO A 164 -5.53 9.20 8.21
C PRO A 164 -6.47 10.41 8.29
N GLN A 165 -7.78 10.19 8.46
CA GLN A 165 -8.79 11.23 8.57
C GLN A 165 -8.74 12.01 9.90
N ALA A 166 -8.10 11.46 10.94
CA ALA A 166 -7.97 12.10 12.25
C ALA A 166 -6.60 12.76 12.48
N ARG A 167 -5.59 12.40 11.67
CA ARG A 167 -4.27 13.04 11.68
C ARG A 167 -4.39 14.52 11.32
N GLY A 168 -3.66 15.37 12.05
CA GLY A 168 -3.62 16.82 11.80
C GLY A 168 -4.79 17.62 12.39
N PHE A 169 -5.95 17.02 12.68
CA PHE A 169 -7.07 17.72 13.31
C PHE A 169 -6.84 17.99 14.80
N LEU A 170 -6.18 17.07 15.51
CA LEU A 170 -6.10 17.11 16.98
C LEU A 170 -4.77 17.66 17.52
N SER A 171 -3.92 18.22 16.67
CA SER A 171 -2.50 18.44 16.99
C SER A 171 -2.21 19.65 17.87
N SER A 172 -2.70 20.86 17.56
CA SER A 172 -2.20 22.07 18.22
C SER A 172 -2.68 22.23 19.67
N GLY A 173 -3.94 21.93 19.97
CA GLY A 173 -4.52 22.05 21.32
C GLY A 173 -4.05 20.96 22.28
N ILE A 174 -4.16 19.69 21.86
CA ILE A 174 -3.86 18.54 22.70
C ILE A 174 -2.35 18.41 23.00
N LEU A 175 -1.49 18.59 21.99
CA LEU A 175 -0.03 18.45 22.19
C LEU A 175 0.50 19.55 23.12
N SER A 176 0.01 20.77 22.96
CA SER A 176 0.35 21.90 23.84
C SER A 176 -0.11 21.64 25.27
N SER A 177 -1.31 21.07 25.44
CA SER A 177 -1.85 20.68 26.75
C SER A 177 -1.03 19.58 27.41
N LEU A 178 -0.62 18.55 26.65
CA LEU A 178 0.22 17.47 27.15
C LEU A 178 1.61 17.99 27.55
N ALA A 179 2.23 18.84 26.73
CA ALA A 179 3.50 19.50 27.06
C ALA A 179 3.38 20.37 28.32
N TYR A 180 2.28 21.13 28.45
CA TYR A 180 1.98 21.94 29.64
C TYR A 180 1.80 21.07 30.89
N GLN A 181 1.02 19.98 30.81
CA GLN A 181 0.81 19.07 31.93
C GLN A 181 2.12 18.41 32.38
N LEU A 182 2.99 18.01 31.44
CA LEU A 182 4.33 17.48 31.76
C LEU A 182 5.24 18.53 32.41
N GLN A 183 5.15 19.79 31.98
CA GLN A 183 5.95 20.90 32.52
C GLN A 183 5.59 21.21 33.98
N PHE A 184 4.31 21.10 34.37
CA PHE A 184 3.84 21.55 35.68
C PHE A 184 3.33 20.43 36.60
N SER A 185 3.23 19.17 36.13
CA SER A 185 2.77 18.02 36.92
C SER A 185 3.75 16.85 36.86
N GLY A 186 4.58 16.73 37.90
CA GLY A 186 5.43 15.54 38.08
C GLY A 186 4.65 14.25 38.39
N GLU A 187 3.35 14.33 38.65
CA GLU A 187 2.48 13.15 38.76
C GLU A 187 2.10 12.60 37.38
N ALA A 188 1.81 13.48 36.41
CA ALA A 188 1.54 13.11 35.02
C ALA A 188 2.68 12.29 34.41
N ALA A 189 3.92 12.80 34.54
CA ALA A 189 5.11 12.08 34.08
C ALA A 189 5.28 10.71 34.76
N ARG A 190 5.00 10.61 36.07
CA ARG A 190 5.08 9.34 36.81
C ARG A 190 4.05 8.31 36.35
N ARG A 191 2.84 8.75 35.97
CA ARG A 191 1.81 7.85 35.43
C ARG A 191 2.22 7.31 34.07
N ILE A 192 2.69 8.15 33.15
CA ILE A 192 3.17 7.73 31.83
C ILE A 192 4.33 6.74 31.94
N ILE A 193 5.33 7.05 32.79
CA ILE A 193 6.46 6.14 33.06
C ILE A 193 5.99 4.77 33.55
N LYS A 194 4.93 4.73 34.36
CA LYS A 194 4.41 3.48 34.92
C LYS A 194 3.53 2.72 33.93
N SER A 195 2.78 3.41 33.07
CA SER A 195 1.85 2.79 32.12
C SER A 195 2.52 2.34 30.83
N PHE A 196 3.54 3.06 30.35
CA PHE A 196 4.22 2.78 29.07
C PHE A 196 4.74 1.33 28.95
N PRO A 197 5.47 0.75 29.93
CA PRO A 197 5.96 -0.62 29.83
C PRO A 197 4.86 -1.70 29.85
N LEU A 198 3.62 -1.34 30.23
CA LEU A 198 2.48 -2.25 30.28
C LEU A 198 1.71 -2.31 28.94
N LEU A 199 2.00 -1.39 28.02
CA LEU A 199 1.41 -1.38 26.68
C LEU A 199 2.01 -2.49 25.81
N PRO A 200 1.27 -3.02 24.83
CA PRO A 200 1.84 -3.92 23.83
C PRO A 200 2.85 -3.18 22.93
N PRO A 201 3.84 -3.87 22.32
CA PRO A 201 4.92 -3.25 21.54
C PRO A 201 4.47 -2.25 20.47
N GLU A 202 3.40 -2.56 19.75
CA GLU A 202 2.81 -1.69 18.73
C GLU A 202 2.27 -0.36 19.31
N GLU A 203 1.62 -0.40 20.48
CA GLU A 203 1.16 0.81 21.16
C GLU A 203 2.33 1.59 21.76
N GLN A 204 3.38 0.90 22.19
CA GLN A 204 4.61 1.56 22.65
C GLN A 204 5.28 2.33 21.52
N MET A 205 5.35 1.77 20.31
CA MET A 205 5.92 2.45 19.14
C MET A 205 5.10 3.71 18.79
N ASP A 206 3.77 3.64 18.80
CA ASP A 206 2.93 4.82 18.56
C ASP A 206 3.12 5.89 19.63
N VAL A 207 3.20 5.49 20.90
CA VAL A 207 3.45 6.42 22.00
C VAL A 207 4.82 7.06 21.88
N LEU A 208 5.85 6.32 21.45
CA LEU A 208 7.19 6.88 21.20
C LEU A 208 7.16 7.95 20.11
N LYS A 209 6.50 7.68 18.97
CA LYS A 209 6.33 8.66 17.89
C LYS A 209 5.56 9.89 18.34
N GLN A 210 4.50 9.69 19.13
CA GLN A 210 3.73 10.78 19.69
C GLN A 210 4.58 11.61 20.67
N LEU A 211 5.40 10.96 21.49
CA LEU A 211 6.35 11.62 22.39
C LEU A 211 7.39 12.45 21.63
N ALA A 212 7.82 12.03 20.43
CA ALA A 212 8.69 12.85 19.58
C ALA A 212 8.04 14.21 19.27
N THR A 213 6.75 14.18 18.90
CA THR A 213 5.97 15.38 18.57
C THR A 213 5.71 16.25 19.80
N VAL A 214 5.40 15.64 20.95
CA VAL A 214 5.24 16.34 22.25
C VAL A 214 6.55 16.99 22.67
N GLY A 215 7.69 16.32 22.47
CA GLY A 215 9.01 16.86 22.73
C GLY A 215 9.34 18.07 21.87
N ALA A 216 9.12 17.97 20.55
CA ALA A 216 9.29 19.10 19.64
C ALA A 216 8.40 20.29 20.05
N THR A 217 7.14 20.03 20.40
CA THR A 217 6.19 21.05 20.90
C THR A 217 6.68 21.69 22.21
N ALA A 218 7.16 20.88 23.16
CA ALA A 218 7.70 21.36 24.42
C ALA A 218 8.93 22.25 24.21
N LEU A 219 9.82 21.89 23.29
CA LEU A 219 10.99 22.70 22.96
C LEU A 219 10.61 24.01 22.28
N GLY A 220 9.72 23.97 21.28
CA GLY A 220 9.24 25.16 20.57
C GLY A 220 8.48 26.16 21.46
N THR A 221 7.81 25.66 22.51
CA THR A 221 7.09 26.48 23.51
C THR A 221 7.97 26.91 24.71
N GLY A 222 9.22 26.43 24.79
CA GLY A 222 10.14 26.73 25.88
C GLY A 222 9.94 25.92 27.17
N TYR A 223 9.14 24.84 27.13
CA TYR A 223 8.91 23.92 28.24
C TYR A 223 10.05 22.89 28.39
N LEU A 224 11.21 23.37 28.84
CA LEU A 224 12.44 22.57 28.94
C LEU A 224 12.35 21.39 29.93
N GLU A 225 11.51 21.49 30.98
CA GLU A 225 11.33 20.36 31.91
C GLU A 225 10.47 19.28 31.28
N ALA A 226 9.41 19.66 30.56
CA ALA A 226 8.62 18.72 29.76
C ALA A 226 9.48 18.01 28.71
N PHE A 227 10.32 18.74 27.96
CA PHE A 227 11.24 18.16 26.99
C PHE A 227 12.21 17.16 27.65
N GLY A 228 12.80 17.52 28.79
CA GLY A 228 13.68 16.62 29.54
C GLY A 228 12.96 15.38 30.09
N LEU A 229 11.69 15.49 30.46
CA LEU A 229 10.87 14.36 30.90
C LEU A 229 10.49 13.43 29.75
N VAL A 230 10.12 13.98 28.59
CA VAL A 230 9.88 13.20 27.36
C VAL A 230 11.11 12.37 27.02
N LYS A 231 12.30 12.97 27.00
CA LYS A 231 13.55 12.26 26.72
C LYS A 231 13.78 11.11 27.71
N LYS A 232 13.55 11.33 29.01
CA LYS A 232 13.65 10.28 30.04
C LYS A 232 12.65 9.15 29.84
N ILE A 233 11.41 9.46 29.45
CA ILE A 233 10.38 8.45 29.17
C ILE A 233 10.84 7.56 28.00
N VAL A 234 11.35 8.17 26.93
CA VAL A 234 11.88 7.45 25.76
C VAL A 234 13.11 6.61 26.13
N GLU A 235 14.08 7.17 26.86
CA GLU A 235 15.27 6.44 27.35
C GLU A 235 14.89 5.28 28.27
N GLN A 236 13.89 5.44 29.12
CA GLN A 236 13.39 4.35 29.96
C GLN A 236 12.71 3.28 29.12
N GLY A 237 11.89 3.66 28.15
CA GLY A 237 11.28 2.75 27.19
C GLY A 237 12.31 1.96 26.40
N GLN A 238 13.42 2.58 26.01
CA GLN A 238 14.53 1.91 25.35
C GLN A 238 15.20 0.85 26.27
N ASN A 239 15.45 1.19 27.54
CA ASN A 239 16.22 0.35 28.46
C ASN A 239 15.41 -0.78 29.10
N GLU A 240 14.11 -0.56 29.33
CA GLU A 240 13.23 -1.50 30.03
C GLU A 240 12.44 -2.42 29.10
N ASN A 241 12.50 -2.18 27.78
CA ASN A 241 11.77 -2.96 26.79
C ASN A 241 12.60 -4.09 26.20
N ASN A 242 11.97 -5.25 26.08
CA ASN A 242 12.58 -6.44 25.52
C ASN A 242 12.37 -6.56 23.99
N SER A 243 11.51 -5.75 23.38
CA SER A 243 11.25 -5.74 21.94
C SER A 243 12.29 -4.90 21.18
N PRO A 244 13.02 -5.49 20.23
CA PRO A 244 13.99 -4.77 19.38
C PRO A 244 13.35 -3.65 18.56
N LEU A 245 12.13 -3.87 18.04
CA LEU A 245 11.42 -2.87 17.24
C LEU A 245 11.11 -1.61 18.05
N VAL A 246 10.68 -1.77 19.30
CA VAL A 246 10.45 -0.64 20.21
C VAL A 246 11.77 0.06 20.54
N GLN A 247 12.87 -0.68 20.68
CA GLN A 247 14.19 -0.08 20.90
C GLN A 247 14.69 0.73 19.69
N TYR A 248 14.47 0.23 18.46
CA TYR A 248 14.78 0.98 17.25
C TYR A 248 13.95 2.25 17.16
N GLU A 249 12.64 2.17 17.40
CA GLU A 249 11.77 3.35 17.40
C GLU A 249 12.24 4.36 18.46
N ALA A 250 12.55 3.89 19.68
CA ALA A 250 13.07 4.76 20.74
C ALA A 250 14.39 5.44 20.33
N ASN A 251 15.29 4.72 19.66
CA ASN A 251 16.52 5.29 19.12
C ASN A 251 16.24 6.39 18.09
N LEU A 252 15.34 6.12 17.14
CA LEU A 252 14.95 7.09 16.10
C LEU A 252 14.34 8.35 16.73
N VAL A 253 13.47 8.19 17.72
CA VAL A 253 12.87 9.30 18.46
C VAL A 253 13.92 10.10 19.24
N LEU A 254 14.89 9.43 19.89
CA LEU A 254 15.98 10.14 20.58
C LEU A 254 16.87 10.90 19.60
N GLU A 255 17.20 10.32 18.45
CA GLU A 255 17.94 10.99 17.38
C GLU A 255 17.19 12.24 16.91
N GLN A 256 15.88 12.13 16.69
CA GLN A 256 15.02 13.23 16.30
C GLN A 256 14.96 14.33 17.38
N LEU A 257 14.71 13.98 18.64
CA LEU A 257 14.67 14.95 19.74
C LEU A 257 16.01 15.67 19.91
N ASN A 258 17.14 14.98 19.68
CA ASN A 258 18.46 15.62 19.70
C ASN A 258 18.67 16.54 18.49
N GLN A 259 18.12 16.24 17.32
CA GLN A 259 18.17 17.17 16.18
C GLN A 259 17.38 18.44 16.46
N GLU A 260 16.21 18.32 17.10
CA GLU A 260 15.36 19.45 17.48
C GLU A 260 16.08 20.46 18.39
N THR A 261 17.01 20.03 19.26
CA THR A 261 17.79 20.97 20.10
C THR A 261 18.76 21.84 19.29
N HIS A 262 19.26 21.34 18.17
CA HIS A 262 20.25 22.04 17.33
C HIS A 262 19.59 22.81 16.17
N SER A 263 18.42 22.35 15.72
CA SER A 263 17.67 22.92 14.59
C SER A 263 16.18 22.84 14.87
N PRO A 264 15.65 23.67 15.79
CA PRO A 264 14.26 23.59 16.21
C PRO A 264 13.32 23.83 15.03
N SER A 265 12.38 22.92 14.84
CA SER A 265 11.30 23.03 13.88
C SER A 265 10.25 24.04 14.39
N LEU A 266 10.55 25.34 14.22
CA LEU A 266 9.68 26.45 14.64
C LEU A 266 8.27 26.45 13.99
N ASP A 267 8.00 25.56 13.02
CA ASP A 267 6.75 25.47 12.26
C ASP A 267 5.93 24.20 12.51
N LEU A 268 6.37 23.26 13.36
CA LEU A 268 5.70 21.96 13.50
C LEU A 268 4.29 22.02 14.13
N VAL A 269 3.90 23.17 14.70
CA VAL A 269 2.80 23.25 15.68
C VAL A 269 1.61 24.09 15.21
N THR A 270 1.70 24.86 14.12
CA THR A 270 0.72 25.94 13.87
C THR A 270 -0.22 25.80 12.66
N SER A 271 0.03 24.98 11.65
CA SER A 271 -0.79 25.04 10.43
C SER A 271 -1.78 23.89 10.21
N GLY A 272 -1.74 22.82 11.01
CA GLY A 272 -2.68 21.70 10.86
C GLY A 272 -2.59 21.00 9.49
N ARG A 273 -1.56 21.32 8.69
CA ARG A 273 -1.33 20.71 7.40
C ARG A 273 -0.04 19.86 7.42
N PRO A 274 -0.15 18.57 7.07
CA PRO A 274 0.98 17.65 6.94
C PRO A 274 2.14 18.18 6.07
N ASP A 275 1.86 18.98 5.05
CA ASP A 275 2.84 19.48 4.07
C ASP A 275 3.84 20.52 4.59
N GLU A 276 3.59 21.11 5.78
CA GLU A 276 4.43 22.15 6.37
C GLU A 276 5.22 21.66 7.60
N SER A 277 5.02 20.40 8.01
CA SER A 277 5.71 19.81 9.16
C SER A 277 7.10 19.31 8.77
N ARG A 278 8.15 19.86 9.40
CA ARG A 278 9.53 19.62 9.02
C ARG A 278 10.13 18.45 9.80
N LEU A 279 10.26 17.25 9.21
CA LEU A 279 11.06 16.14 9.79
C LEU A 279 11.87 15.32 8.76
N ALA A 280 13.09 14.97 9.21
CA ALA A 280 14.19 14.22 8.59
C ALA A 280 14.62 14.63 7.16
N GLU A 281 15.57 15.58 7.08
CA GLU A 281 16.27 15.97 5.83
C GLU A 281 17.04 14.82 5.17
N LYS A 282 17.37 13.76 5.92
CA LYS A 282 18.18 12.63 5.45
C LYS A 282 17.40 11.79 4.43
N GLY A 283 17.92 11.67 3.21
CA GLY A 283 17.34 10.82 2.16
C GLY A 283 16.13 11.42 1.41
N ILE A 284 15.72 12.67 1.67
CA ILE A 284 14.60 13.31 0.92
C ILE A 284 14.88 13.35 -0.58
N ALA A 285 16.11 13.71 -0.98
CA ALA A 285 16.47 13.78 -2.40
C ALA A 285 16.38 12.41 -3.11
N GLU A 286 16.78 11.34 -2.42
CA GLU A 286 16.70 9.96 -2.92
C GLU A 286 15.23 9.53 -3.03
N ARG A 287 14.41 9.78 -1.99
CA ARG A 287 12.96 9.52 -2.00
C ARG A 287 12.24 10.26 -3.13
N LEU A 288 12.53 11.55 -3.32
CA LEU A 288 11.94 12.33 -4.42
C LEU A 288 12.36 11.80 -5.79
N THR A 289 13.62 11.38 -5.94
CA THR A 289 14.13 10.78 -7.18
C THR A 289 13.42 9.46 -7.48
N GLU A 290 13.26 8.62 -6.47
CA GLU A 290 12.53 7.36 -6.58
C GLU A 290 11.04 7.59 -6.91
N SER A 291 10.39 8.51 -6.19
CA SER A 291 9.00 8.88 -6.43
C SER A 291 8.77 9.35 -7.87
N GLN A 292 9.64 10.21 -8.38
CA GLN A 292 9.58 10.68 -9.77
C GLN A 292 9.73 9.54 -10.79
N LYS A 293 10.56 8.54 -10.49
CA LYS A 293 10.67 7.32 -11.31
C LYS A 293 9.34 6.60 -11.35
N TRP A 294 8.71 6.33 -10.20
CA TRP A 294 7.45 5.59 -10.16
C TRP A 294 6.30 6.34 -10.83
N GLU A 295 6.13 7.63 -10.56
CA GLU A 295 5.11 8.48 -11.21
C GLU A 295 5.28 8.59 -12.75
N SER A 296 6.47 8.29 -13.26
CA SER A 296 6.74 8.23 -14.71
C SER A 296 6.50 6.86 -15.33
N LEU A 297 6.23 5.83 -14.54
CA LEU A 297 6.01 4.45 -15.01
C LEU A 297 4.57 3.99 -14.82
N ILE A 298 3.89 4.51 -13.78
CA ILE A 298 2.57 4.03 -13.36
C ILE A 298 1.46 5.05 -13.62
N ASN A 299 0.26 4.53 -13.84
CA ASN A 299 -1.00 5.26 -13.84
C ASN A 299 -1.76 4.91 -12.56
N SER A 300 -1.50 5.67 -11.49
CA SER A 300 -2.15 5.51 -10.20
C SER A 300 -3.60 5.96 -10.24
N ASP A 301 -4.50 5.19 -9.63
CA ASP A 301 -5.90 5.55 -9.41
C ASP A 301 -6.12 6.54 -8.25
N LEU A 302 -5.06 6.86 -7.52
CA LEU A 302 -5.11 7.81 -6.41
C LEU A 302 -5.37 9.23 -6.90
N LYS A 303 -6.04 10.00 -6.04
CA LYS A 303 -6.07 11.45 -6.17
C LYS A 303 -4.65 12.00 -6.02
N PRO A 304 -4.30 13.09 -6.71
CA PRO A 304 -3.04 13.75 -6.48
C PRO A 304 -2.91 14.18 -5.02
N SER A 305 -1.83 13.79 -4.37
CA SER A 305 -1.46 14.18 -3.00
C SER A 305 0.02 14.55 -2.96
N ASN A 306 0.47 15.19 -1.88
CA ASN A 306 1.90 15.49 -1.67
C ASN A 306 2.71 14.27 -1.21
N ASP A 307 2.10 13.07 -1.24
CA ASP A 307 2.78 11.83 -0.89
C ASP A 307 3.82 11.47 -1.96
N THR A 308 4.85 10.76 -1.52
CA THR A 308 5.91 10.24 -2.38
C THR A 308 5.71 8.74 -2.61
N TYR A 309 6.22 8.21 -3.70
CA TYR A 309 6.21 6.76 -3.96
C TYR A 309 7.56 6.15 -3.58
N ALA A 310 7.53 5.01 -2.90
CA ALA A 310 8.72 4.24 -2.57
C ALA A 310 8.49 2.75 -2.84
N ARG A 311 9.54 2.07 -3.32
CA ARG A 311 9.54 0.61 -3.37
C ARG A 311 9.64 0.08 -1.95
N VAL A 312 8.75 -0.86 -1.67
CA VAL A 312 8.66 -1.52 -0.37
C VAL A 312 8.90 -3.02 -0.47
N ALA A 313 8.72 -3.61 -1.66
CA ALA A 313 8.96 -5.02 -1.92
C ALA A 313 9.46 -5.30 -3.35
N ALA A 314 9.75 -6.57 -3.64
CA ALA A 314 10.09 -7.02 -4.99
C ALA A 314 8.96 -6.80 -5.99
N ASP A 315 7.73 -6.80 -5.49
CA ASP A 315 6.49 -6.76 -6.22
C ASP A 315 5.52 -5.71 -5.65
N ALA A 316 5.99 -4.69 -4.92
CA ALA A 316 5.10 -3.68 -4.37
C ALA A 316 5.72 -2.27 -4.23
N ILE A 317 4.85 -1.28 -4.39
CA ILE A 317 5.12 0.15 -4.21
C ILE A 317 4.14 0.69 -3.16
N ALA A 318 4.62 1.56 -2.28
CA ALA A 318 3.80 2.29 -1.32
C ALA A 318 3.83 3.79 -1.60
N THR A 319 2.76 4.46 -1.19
CA THR A 319 2.75 5.91 -0.99
C THR A 319 3.23 6.20 0.44
N LEU A 320 4.18 7.12 0.59
CA LEU A 320 4.69 7.62 1.85
C LEU A 320 4.23 9.06 2.03
N ASP A 321 3.66 9.37 3.19
CA ASP A 321 3.40 10.77 3.52
C ASP A 321 4.71 11.55 3.76
N HIS A 322 4.59 12.86 4.00
CA HIS A 322 5.71 13.74 4.32
C HIS A 322 6.59 13.26 5.50
N SER A 323 6.03 12.51 6.46
CA SER A 323 6.77 11.93 7.59
C SER A 323 7.53 10.65 7.22
N GLY A 324 7.32 10.13 6.01
CA GLY A 324 7.88 8.86 5.55
C GLY A 324 7.05 7.65 5.97
N LEU A 325 5.86 7.85 6.54
CA LEU A 325 4.98 6.76 6.94
C LEU A 325 4.16 6.28 5.72
N PRO A 326 4.14 4.98 5.42
CA PRO A 326 3.38 4.43 4.30
C PRO A 326 1.87 4.47 4.56
N GLN A 327 1.11 4.92 3.55
CA GLN A 327 -0.34 5.13 3.64
C GLN A 327 -1.12 4.08 2.84
N LYS A 328 -0.70 3.89 1.59
CA LYS A 328 -1.36 2.99 0.64
C LYS A 328 -0.33 2.16 -0.10
N LEU A 329 -0.68 0.94 -0.48
CA LEU A 329 0.19 0.04 -1.23
C LEU A 329 -0.49 -0.49 -2.48
N THR A 330 0.33 -0.90 -3.44
CA THR A 330 -0.11 -1.62 -4.63
C THR A 330 0.88 -2.74 -4.92
N GLN A 331 0.38 -3.91 -5.30
CA GLN A 331 1.20 -5.03 -5.77
C GLN A 331 1.32 -4.95 -7.30
N LEU A 332 2.56 -4.93 -7.80
CA LEU A 332 2.91 -4.76 -9.21
C LEU A 332 4.09 -5.66 -9.55
N GLU A 333 4.06 -6.30 -10.72
CA GLU A 333 5.21 -7.06 -11.22
C GLU A 333 6.30 -6.11 -11.74
N LEU A 334 7.16 -5.64 -10.84
CA LEU A 334 8.14 -4.59 -11.13
C LEU A 334 9.15 -4.97 -12.23
N SER A 335 9.40 -6.27 -12.43
CA SER A 335 10.26 -6.80 -13.50
C SER A 335 9.70 -6.58 -14.90
N THR A 336 8.38 -6.36 -15.05
CA THR A 336 7.73 -6.12 -16.35
C THR A 336 7.74 -4.65 -16.75
N LEU A 337 8.11 -3.76 -15.82
CA LEU A 337 8.16 -2.33 -16.08
C LEU A 337 9.36 -1.97 -16.98
N PRO A 338 9.19 -1.04 -17.93
CA PRO A 338 10.28 -0.61 -18.80
C PRO A 338 11.39 0.05 -17.97
N GLU A 339 12.65 -0.28 -18.25
CA GLU A 339 13.81 0.32 -17.57
C GLU A 339 13.88 1.85 -17.75
N LYS A 340 13.32 2.36 -18.85
CA LYS A 340 13.33 3.80 -19.16
C LYS A 340 12.01 4.44 -18.73
N PRO A 341 12.06 5.47 -17.87
CA PRO A 341 10.86 6.21 -17.45
C PRO A 341 10.18 6.87 -18.66
N ASN A 342 8.85 7.01 -18.60
CA ASN A 342 8.15 7.74 -19.65
C ASN A 342 8.61 9.18 -19.72
N ALA A 343 8.34 9.77 -20.88
CA ALA A 343 8.67 11.16 -21.12
C ALA A 343 7.99 12.08 -20.08
N ILE A 344 6.69 11.92 -19.90
CA ILE A 344 5.92 12.81 -19.04
C ILE A 344 5.67 12.10 -17.71
N ASN A 345 5.65 12.84 -16.61
CA ASN A 345 5.26 12.29 -15.33
C ASN A 345 3.73 12.44 -15.22
N LEU A 346 3.01 11.32 -15.23
CA LEU A 346 1.55 11.33 -15.25
C LEU A 346 0.98 11.80 -13.91
N GLY A 347 1.68 11.53 -12.80
CA GLY A 347 1.30 12.01 -11.47
C GLY A 347 1.30 13.54 -11.37
N ILE A 348 2.35 14.19 -11.90
CA ILE A 348 2.45 15.65 -11.98
C ILE A 348 1.34 16.22 -12.88
N LEU A 349 1.07 15.58 -14.02
CA LEU A 349 -0.01 16.02 -14.91
C LEU A 349 -1.37 15.96 -14.23
N LYS A 350 -1.68 14.86 -13.54
CA LYS A 350 -2.94 14.70 -12.78
C LYS A 350 -3.07 15.75 -11.67
N ARG A 351 -1.97 16.11 -11.01
CA ARG A 351 -1.93 17.13 -9.95
C ARG A 351 -2.28 18.51 -10.48
N VAL A 352 -1.73 18.89 -11.63
CA VAL A 352 -2.05 20.18 -12.28
C VAL A 352 -3.48 20.18 -12.81
N LEU A 353 -3.93 19.07 -13.43
CA LEU A 353 -5.31 18.94 -13.89
C LEU A 353 -6.31 19.07 -12.73
N TYR A 354 -6.07 18.38 -11.61
CA TYR A 354 -6.93 18.48 -10.42
C TYR A 354 -7.06 19.91 -9.90
N LYS A 355 -5.96 20.67 -9.87
CA LYS A 355 -5.99 22.10 -9.47
C LYS A 355 -6.71 22.97 -10.50
N ALA A 356 -6.58 22.68 -11.79
CA ALA A 356 -7.29 23.36 -12.86
C ALA A 356 -8.82 23.14 -12.77
N ASP A 357 -9.25 21.92 -12.44
CA ASP A 357 -10.67 21.56 -12.26
C ASP A 357 -11.29 22.15 -10.97
N ASN A 358 -10.46 22.62 -10.02
CA ASN A 358 -10.90 23.20 -8.74
C ASN A 358 -10.36 24.63 -8.56
N PRO A 359 -10.70 25.57 -9.47
CA PRO A 359 -10.06 26.87 -9.57
C PRO A 359 -10.26 27.75 -8.33
N ASP A 360 -11.42 27.66 -7.66
CA ASP A 360 -11.74 28.46 -6.48
C ASP A 360 -10.86 28.12 -5.26
N GLU A 361 -10.42 26.87 -5.17
CA GLU A 361 -9.62 26.37 -4.04
C GLU A 361 -8.11 26.59 -4.27
N TYR A 362 -7.63 26.48 -5.52
CA TYR A 362 -6.20 26.40 -5.84
C TYR A 362 -5.65 27.52 -6.74
N HIS A 363 -6.32 28.68 -6.83
CA HIS A 363 -5.94 29.71 -7.80
C HIS A 363 -4.49 30.22 -7.75
N LEU A 364 -3.90 30.35 -6.55
CA LEU A 364 -2.48 30.73 -6.41
C LEU A 364 -1.56 29.53 -6.66
N ASP A 365 -2.00 28.34 -6.30
CA ASP A 365 -1.21 27.12 -6.41
C ASP A 365 -1.08 26.66 -7.84
N LEU A 366 -2.11 26.79 -8.67
CA LEU A 366 -2.01 26.47 -10.10
C LEU A 366 -1.01 27.40 -10.80
N ILE A 367 -1.05 28.70 -10.50
CA ILE A 367 -0.10 29.68 -11.07
C ILE A 367 1.34 29.40 -10.59
N ASN A 368 1.51 28.99 -9.33
CA ASN A 368 2.81 28.57 -8.80
C ASN A 368 3.27 27.23 -9.39
N ASP A 369 2.36 26.29 -9.62
CA ASP A 369 2.64 25.00 -10.23
C ASP A 369 3.03 25.15 -11.68
N LEU A 370 2.45 26.09 -12.43
CA LEU A 370 2.95 26.43 -13.77
C LEU A 370 4.44 26.76 -13.72
N ARG A 371 4.94 27.45 -12.70
CA ARG A 371 6.38 27.74 -12.59
C ARG A 371 7.24 26.48 -12.51
N THR A 372 6.72 25.41 -11.90
CA THR A 372 7.45 24.15 -11.62
C THR A 372 7.19 23.10 -12.72
N THR A 373 5.94 22.94 -13.12
CA THR A 373 5.43 22.00 -14.12
C THR A 373 5.70 22.46 -15.56
N ASN A 374 5.76 23.79 -15.81
CA ASN A 374 6.17 24.29 -17.14
C ASN A 374 7.54 23.76 -17.51
N LEU A 375 8.48 23.58 -16.59
CA LEU A 375 9.82 23.09 -16.93
C LEU A 375 9.80 21.66 -17.48
N GLN A 376 8.96 20.77 -16.93
CA GLN A 376 8.90 19.37 -17.39
C GLN A 376 8.08 19.19 -18.67
N ILE A 377 6.97 19.93 -18.80
CA ILE A 377 6.16 19.94 -20.03
C ILE A 377 6.99 20.56 -21.17
N ILE A 378 7.72 21.66 -20.91
CA ILE A 378 8.55 22.35 -21.91
C ILE A 378 9.82 21.57 -22.27
N GLU A 379 10.51 20.97 -21.30
CA GLU A 379 11.73 20.18 -21.57
C GLU A 379 11.51 19.02 -22.55
N LYS A 380 10.26 18.59 -22.76
CA LYS A 380 9.89 17.53 -23.71
C LYS A 380 9.04 17.99 -24.88
N LEU A 381 8.44 19.20 -24.81
CA LEU A 381 8.11 19.98 -26.00
C LEU A 381 9.37 20.35 -26.82
N ASN A 382 10.58 20.19 -26.28
CA ASN A 382 11.88 20.33 -26.98
C ASN A 382 12.06 19.45 -28.24
N GLY A 383 11.09 18.62 -28.62
CA GLY A 383 11.00 18.05 -29.96
C GLY A 383 10.41 19.00 -31.03
N LYS A 384 9.89 20.15 -30.62
CA LYS A 384 9.24 21.18 -31.46
C LYS A 384 9.94 22.54 -31.27
N GLU A 385 9.95 23.36 -32.31
CA GLU A 385 10.85 24.53 -32.46
C GLU A 385 10.51 25.77 -31.58
N ASN A 386 9.35 25.86 -30.89
CA ASN A 386 8.97 27.07 -30.13
C ASN A 386 7.92 26.82 -28.99
N PRO A 387 8.32 26.74 -27.70
CA PRO A 387 7.42 26.52 -26.56
C PRO A 387 6.38 27.63 -26.30
N ALA A 388 6.71 28.89 -26.59
CA ALA A 388 5.80 30.00 -26.36
C ALA A 388 4.60 29.97 -27.31
N GLN A 389 4.81 29.47 -28.53
CA GLN A 389 3.76 29.28 -29.52
C GLN A 389 2.76 28.20 -29.11
N GLU A 390 3.23 27.11 -28.49
CA GLU A 390 2.35 26.04 -28.00
C GLU A 390 1.49 26.53 -26.83
N TRP A 391 2.07 27.28 -25.88
CA TRP A 391 1.30 27.89 -24.78
C TRP A 391 0.25 28.89 -25.26
N ALA A 392 0.59 29.71 -26.26
CA ALA A 392 -0.37 30.59 -26.93
C ALA A 392 -1.45 29.81 -27.72
N GLY A 393 -1.19 28.56 -28.10
CA GLY A 393 -2.18 27.67 -28.72
C GLY A 393 -3.07 26.95 -27.70
N ILE A 394 -2.68 26.91 -26.43
CA ILE A 394 -3.48 26.35 -25.33
C ILE A 394 -4.42 27.43 -24.79
N SER A 395 -3.92 28.63 -24.50
CA SER A 395 -4.72 29.73 -23.96
C SER A 395 -4.29 31.10 -24.50
N ASP A 396 -5.30 31.90 -24.88
CA ASP A 396 -5.15 33.24 -25.45
C ASP A 396 -4.93 34.34 -24.38
N VAL A 397 -4.89 33.97 -23.09
CA VAL A 397 -4.74 34.93 -21.97
C VAL A 397 -3.43 35.73 -22.03
N LEU A 398 -2.36 35.11 -22.54
CA LEU A 398 -1.10 35.78 -22.87
C LEU A 398 -0.79 35.56 -24.35
N SER A 399 -0.29 36.60 -25.02
CA SER A 399 0.22 36.45 -26.39
C SER A 399 1.49 35.59 -26.43
N GLU A 400 1.84 35.04 -27.59
CA GLU A 400 3.09 34.27 -27.79
C GLU A 400 4.33 35.01 -27.24
N ARG A 401 4.41 36.33 -27.47
CA ARG A 401 5.52 37.14 -26.97
C ARG A 401 5.52 37.26 -25.44
N GLU A 402 4.34 37.37 -24.84
CA GLU A 402 4.18 37.45 -23.38
C GLU A 402 4.45 36.10 -22.72
N TRP A 403 4.08 34.99 -23.36
CA TRP A 403 4.50 33.65 -22.97
C TRP A 403 6.02 33.48 -23.03
N ALA A 404 6.67 33.92 -24.11
CA ALA A 404 8.13 33.88 -24.22
C ALA A 404 8.81 34.67 -23.09
N ASP A 405 8.31 35.87 -22.79
CA ASP A 405 8.77 36.71 -21.69
C ASP A 405 8.55 36.04 -20.32
N TYR A 406 7.39 35.42 -20.10
CA TYR A 406 7.06 34.70 -18.88
C TYR A 406 8.00 33.51 -18.65
N LEU A 407 8.25 32.71 -19.69
CA LEU A 407 9.10 31.53 -19.62
C LEU A 407 10.57 31.88 -19.36
N ASP A 408 11.08 32.94 -19.98
CA ASP A 408 12.43 33.44 -19.73
C ASP A 408 12.60 33.91 -18.29
N LEU A 409 11.63 34.65 -17.76
CA LEU A 409 11.62 35.10 -16.36
C LEU A 409 11.56 33.92 -15.36
N CYS A 410 10.79 32.87 -15.66
CA CYS A 410 10.78 31.65 -14.86
C CYS A 410 12.16 30.96 -14.82
N ASN A 411 12.86 30.89 -15.96
CA ASN A 411 14.22 30.33 -16.04
C ASN A 411 15.24 31.17 -15.26
N GLN A 412 15.18 32.49 -15.37
CA GLN A 412 16.06 33.40 -14.62
C GLN A 412 15.81 33.31 -13.11
N LYS A 413 14.54 33.23 -12.70
CA LYS A 413 14.17 33.06 -11.29
C LYS A 413 14.74 31.78 -10.68
N LYS A 414 14.78 30.66 -11.43
CA LYS A 414 15.43 29.42 -10.97
C LYS A 414 16.91 29.64 -10.62
N GLN A 415 17.62 30.44 -11.41
CA GLN A 415 19.02 30.79 -11.14
C GLN A 415 19.15 31.68 -9.90
N TRP A 416 18.26 32.66 -9.74
CA TRP A 416 18.21 33.49 -8.52
C TRP A 416 17.92 32.66 -7.27
N ASP A 417 16.95 31.74 -7.31
CA ASP A 417 16.63 30.91 -6.14
C ASP A 417 17.81 30.01 -5.71
N VAL A 418 18.62 29.52 -6.66
CA VAL A 418 19.87 28.80 -6.36
C VAL A 418 20.90 29.72 -5.69
N GLN A 419 21.10 30.92 -6.23
CA GLN A 419 22.03 31.91 -5.67
C GLN A 419 21.61 32.39 -4.28
N PHE A 420 20.30 32.59 -4.06
CA PHE A 420 19.73 32.96 -2.77
C PHE A 420 19.93 31.86 -1.72
N ARG A 421 19.63 30.59 -2.05
CA ARG A 421 19.87 29.46 -1.14
C ARG A 421 21.34 29.34 -0.72
N GLN A 422 22.26 29.48 -1.68
CA GLN A 422 23.70 29.46 -1.36
C GLN A 422 24.07 30.58 -0.38
N LYS A 423 23.53 31.79 -0.59
CA LYS A 423 23.77 32.92 0.31
C LYS A 423 23.13 32.70 1.69
N GLN A 424 21.96 32.07 1.74
CA GLN A 424 21.28 31.73 2.99
C GLN A 424 22.11 30.77 3.84
N GLU A 425 22.69 29.72 3.23
CA GLU A 425 23.61 28.81 3.92
C GLU A 425 24.84 29.52 4.46
N ASP A 426 25.42 30.44 3.68
CA ASP A 426 26.62 31.19 4.07
C ASP A 426 26.33 32.14 5.24
N VAL A 427 25.20 32.88 5.19
CA VAL A 427 24.77 33.79 6.26
C VAL A 427 24.43 33.02 7.53
N GLU A 428 23.79 31.85 7.41
CA GLU A 428 23.44 31.03 8.57
C GLU A 428 24.69 30.48 9.28
N LYS A 429 25.69 30.02 8.52
CA LYS A 429 26.99 29.61 9.08
C LYS A 429 27.66 30.75 9.84
N GLU A 430 27.64 31.96 9.29
CA GLU A 430 28.22 33.13 9.95
C GLU A 430 27.44 33.54 11.21
N ARG A 431 26.10 33.50 11.14
CA ARG A 431 25.19 33.78 12.27
C ARG A 431 25.46 32.83 13.44
N LEU A 432 25.55 31.53 13.17
CA LEU A 432 25.84 30.49 14.17
C LEU A 432 27.21 30.72 14.81
N MET A 433 28.25 30.96 14.00
CA MET A 433 29.60 31.22 14.50
C MET A 433 29.66 32.44 15.42
N GLN A 434 28.96 33.54 15.07
CA GLN A 434 28.91 34.75 15.90
C GLN A 434 28.11 34.54 17.20
N ALA A 435 27.02 33.77 17.15
CA ALA A 435 26.20 33.44 18.31
C ALA A 435 26.94 32.51 19.29
N GLU A 436 27.63 31.48 18.78
CA GLU A 436 28.48 30.58 19.56
C GLU A 436 29.62 31.33 20.25
N GLN A 437 30.31 32.22 19.52
CA GLN A 437 31.39 33.02 20.11
C GLN A 437 30.87 33.93 21.23
N ALA A 438 29.70 34.55 21.05
CA ALA A 438 29.10 35.38 22.09
C ALA A 438 28.71 34.56 23.34
N SER A 439 28.15 33.36 23.14
CA SER A 439 27.84 32.43 24.22
C SER A 439 29.10 31.97 24.95
N LEU A 440 30.18 31.66 24.23
CA LEU A 440 31.46 31.27 24.80
C LEU A 440 32.08 32.40 25.64
N ASP A 441 32.08 33.63 25.12
CA ASP A 441 32.54 34.83 25.83
C ASP A 441 31.79 34.99 27.16
N PHE A 442 30.47 34.79 27.13
CA PHE A 442 29.63 34.85 28.32
C PHE A 442 29.92 33.70 29.31
N LEU A 443 30.13 32.47 28.84
CA LEU A 443 30.44 31.35 29.73
C LEU A 443 31.79 31.52 30.42
N ILE A 444 32.79 32.05 29.71
CA ILE A 444 34.09 32.44 30.30
C ILE A 444 33.87 33.51 31.37
N PHE A 445 33.05 34.51 31.08
CA PHE A 445 32.70 35.54 32.06
C PHE A 445 32.00 34.95 33.29
N PHE A 446 30.99 34.10 33.07
CA PHE A 446 30.21 33.43 34.12
C PHE A 446 31.10 32.57 35.03
N GLN A 447 32.04 31.80 34.46
CA GLN A 447 33.00 30.99 35.23
C GLN A 447 33.79 31.83 36.25
N ASN A 448 34.15 33.05 35.89
CA ASN A 448 34.97 33.92 36.73
C ASN A 448 34.17 34.69 37.79
N GLU A 449 32.91 35.04 37.50
CA GLU A 449 32.11 35.90 38.37
C GLU A 449 31.14 35.14 39.28
N ALA A 450 30.58 34.01 38.85
CA ALA A 450 29.63 33.23 39.64
C ALA A 450 30.16 32.74 41.01
N PRO A 451 31.44 32.30 41.15
CA PRO A 451 31.99 31.92 42.46
C PRO A 451 31.99 33.04 43.48
N LYS A 452 32.23 34.29 43.05
CA LYS A 452 32.26 35.47 43.93
C LYS A 452 30.88 35.73 44.55
N ILE A 453 29.81 35.43 43.80
CA ILE A 453 28.43 35.54 44.28
C ILE A 453 28.13 34.44 45.30
N ILE A 454 28.58 33.21 45.05
CA ILE A 454 28.41 32.07 45.98
C ILE A 454 29.12 32.34 47.31
N GLU A 455 30.34 32.88 47.28
CA GLU A 455 31.14 33.15 48.49
C GLU A 455 30.56 34.25 49.39
N GLN A 456 29.74 35.15 48.82
CA GLN A 456 29.12 36.26 49.53
C GLN A 456 27.72 35.94 50.09
N ASP A 457 27.07 34.88 49.61
CA ASP A 457 25.76 34.44 50.09
C ASP A 457 25.93 33.51 51.31
N THR A 458 25.38 33.92 52.45
CA THR A 458 25.46 33.17 53.73
C THR A 458 24.18 32.41 54.05
N THR A 459 23.23 32.35 53.11
CA THR A 459 21.93 31.69 53.27
C THR A 459 21.92 30.25 52.71
N ASP A 460 20.86 29.49 52.97
CA ASP A 460 20.65 28.15 52.40
C ASP A 460 20.65 28.13 50.86
N LYS A 461 20.48 29.30 50.21
CA LYS A 461 20.59 29.46 48.74
C LYS A 461 22.01 29.28 48.22
N ALA A 462 23.04 29.55 49.03
CA ALA A 462 24.43 29.41 48.63
C ALA A 462 24.79 27.97 48.23
N GLN A 463 24.19 26.98 48.90
CA GLN A 463 24.39 25.57 48.58
C GLN A 463 23.78 25.18 47.23
N MET A 464 22.58 25.69 46.93
CA MET A 464 21.90 25.47 45.65
C MET A 464 22.65 26.15 44.49
N LEU A 465 23.06 27.41 44.69
CA LEU A 465 23.87 28.15 43.70
C LEU A 465 25.21 27.46 43.45
N LYS A 466 25.84 26.93 44.49
CA LYS A 466 27.06 26.14 44.36
C LYS A 466 26.86 24.86 43.54
N GLN A 467 25.77 24.13 43.75
CA GLN A 467 25.45 22.95 42.93
C GLN A 467 25.25 23.30 41.45
N LEU A 468 24.53 24.38 41.16
CA LEU A 468 24.32 24.86 39.78
C LEU A 468 25.65 25.29 39.13
N TYR A 469 26.54 25.95 39.88
CA TYR A 469 27.87 26.32 39.40
C TYR A 469 28.78 25.12 39.20
N ASP A 470 28.81 24.15 40.12
CA ASP A 470 29.62 22.93 39.97
C ASP A 470 29.19 22.15 38.73
N ASN A 471 27.88 22.07 38.47
CA ASN A 471 27.29 21.48 37.26
C ASN A 471 27.67 22.25 35.97
N PHE A 472 27.58 23.58 36.00
CA PHE A 472 28.10 24.43 34.92
C PHE A 472 29.59 24.14 34.66
N ASN A 473 30.40 24.15 35.71
CA ASN A 473 31.86 24.08 35.60
C ASN A 473 32.33 22.71 35.11
N SER A 474 31.64 21.62 35.48
CA SER A 474 31.92 20.29 34.91
C SER A 474 31.69 20.25 33.40
N HIS A 475 30.56 20.79 32.91
CA HIS A 475 30.28 20.84 31.47
C HIS A 475 31.23 21.78 30.74
N PHE A 476 31.54 22.94 31.33
CA PHE A 476 32.42 23.93 30.72
C PHE A 476 33.88 23.45 30.61
N ILE A 477 34.40 22.72 31.60
CA ILE A 477 35.73 22.09 31.51
C ILE A 477 35.75 21.03 30.41
N ALA A 478 34.70 20.21 30.32
CA ALA A 478 34.60 19.19 29.29
C ALA A 478 34.48 19.82 27.88
N LEU A 479 33.74 20.92 27.74
CA LEU A 479 33.64 21.72 26.52
C LEU A 479 35.03 22.21 26.06
N GLN A 480 35.86 22.72 26.98
CA GLN A 480 37.21 23.20 26.66
C GLN A 480 38.15 22.08 26.17
N GLN A 481 37.86 20.82 26.50
CA GLN A 481 38.68 19.68 26.10
C GLN A 481 38.22 19.07 24.78
N ASN A 482 36.91 19.03 24.55
CA ASN A 482 36.31 18.25 23.46
C ASN A 482 35.67 19.10 22.36
N HIS A 483 35.50 20.41 22.57
CA HIS A 483 34.82 21.33 21.63
C HIS A 483 33.43 20.84 21.19
N ASP A 484 32.73 20.10 22.05
CA ASP A 484 31.42 19.53 21.77
C ASP A 484 30.30 20.58 21.97
N PRO A 485 29.50 20.91 20.93
CA PRO A 485 28.40 21.86 21.03
C PRO A 485 27.38 21.54 22.13
N LEU A 486 27.12 20.26 22.42
CA LEU A 486 26.18 19.84 23.46
C LEU A 486 26.67 20.25 24.85
N LEU A 487 27.99 20.20 25.08
CA LEU A 487 28.59 20.65 26.33
C LEU A 487 28.50 22.18 26.48
N MET A 488 28.48 22.93 25.37
CA MET A 488 28.26 24.38 25.37
C MET A 488 26.84 24.72 25.79
N GLU A 489 25.84 24.03 25.25
CA GLU A 489 24.43 24.21 25.62
C GLU A 489 24.18 23.83 27.08
N GLN A 490 24.74 22.70 27.54
CA GLN A 490 24.62 22.25 28.94
C GLN A 490 25.27 23.21 29.92
N ALA A 491 26.45 23.75 29.59
CA ALA A 491 27.08 24.81 30.37
C ALA A 491 26.20 26.07 30.37
N PHE A 492 25.68 26.48 29.22
CA PHE A 492 24.80 27.65 29.12
C PHE A 492 23.52 27.52 29.93
N SER A 493 22.83 26.38 29.84
CA SER A 493 21.62 26.07 30.62
C SER A 493 21.87 26.11 32.12
N ALA A 494 23.01 25.56 32.59
CA ALA A 494 23.38 25.62 34.00
C ALA A 494 23.68 27.07 34.46
N ALA A 495 24.33 27.87 33.62
CA ALA A 495 24.58 29.29 33.88
C ALA A 495 23.29 30.11 33.91
N GLU A 496 22.34 29.83 33.01
CA GLU A 496 21.02 30.47 33.03
C GLU A 496 20.22 30.11 34.27
N LYS A 497 20.17 28.83 34.66
CA LYS A 497 19.48 28.39 35.89
C LYS A 497 20.06 29.06 37.13
N PHE A 498 21.39 29.22 37.16
CA PHE A 498 22.06 29.99 38.21
C PHE A 498 21.58 31.45 38.23
N ILE A 499 21.54 32.13 37.08
CA ILE A 499 21.07 33.53 36.98
C ILE A 499 19.58 33.66 37.31
N TYR A 500 18.74 32.75 36.85
CA TYR A 500 17.32 32.72 37.19
C TYR A 500 17.11 32.50 38.69
N SER A 501 17.93 31.67 39.34
CA SER A 501 17.90 31.51 40.80
C SER A 501 18.29 32.78 41.56
N LEU A 502 19.08 33.67 40.94
CA LEU A 502 19.43 34.98 41.49
C LEU A 502 18.31 36.03 41.28
N ARG A 503 17.53 35.89 40.20
CA ARG A 503 16.37 36.76 39.94
C ARG A 503 15.22 36.32 40.85
N TYR A 504 14.89 37.09 41.89
CA TYR A 504 13.65 36.95 42.67
C TYR A 504 12.43 37.14 41.75
N LYS A 505 11.96 36.08 41.10
CA LYS A 505 11.03 36.16 39.96
C LYS A 505 9.69 35.47 40.17
N GLU A 506 9.21 35.39 41.41
CA GLU A 506 7.83 34.93 41.67
C GLU A 506 6.83 36.10 41.88
N ILE A 507 7.30 37.32 42.14
CA ILE A 507 6.41 38.46 42.44
C ILE A 507 6.27 39.41 41.24
N LEU A 508 7.30 39.55 40.39
CA LEU A 508 7.32 40.60 39.36
C LEU A 508 6.51 40.25 38.10
N SER A 509 6.58 39.00 37.58
CA SER A 509 5.79 38.57 36.42
C SER A 509 4.29 38.54 36.73
N GLU A 510 3.94 38.03 37.91
CA GLU A 510 2.55 37.95 38.35
C GLU A 510 1.98 39.34 38.66
N SER A 511 2.77 40.28 39.19
CA SER A 511 2.32 41.66 39.42
C SER A 511 2.06 42.44 38.12
N ILE A 512 2.87 42.23 37.07
CA ILE A 512 2.68 42.90 35.76
C ILE A 512 1.46 42.31 35.04
N ARG A 513 1.29 40.99 35.12
CA ARG A 513 0.13 40.29 34.58
C ARG A 513 -1.16 40.68 35.32
N LEU A 514 -1.14 40.73 36.65
CA LEU A 514 -2.26 41.20 37.48
C LEU A 514 -2.56 42.69 37.28
N HIS A 515 -1.54 43.54 37.05
CA HIS A 515 -1.73 44.95 36.76
C HIS A 515 -2.48 45.17 35.44
N ASN A 516 -2.09 44.46 34.38
CA ASN A 516 -2.78 44.54 33.09
C ASN A 516 -4.18 43.92 33.15
N TYR A 517 -4.34 42.80 33.86
CA TYR A 517 -5.63 42.17 34.08
C TYR A 517 -6.60 43.09 34.86
N VAL A 518 -6.14 43.74 35.93
CA VAL A 518 -6.96 44.70 36.70
C VAL A 518 -7.30 45.95 35.87
N GLN A 519 -6.42 46.41 34.97
CA GLN A 519 -6.70 47.50 34.04
C GLN A 519 -7.81 47.16 33.02
N GLU A 520 -7.95 45.88 32.66
CA GLU A 520 -8.92 45.42 31.65
C GLU A 520 -10.28 45.00 32.26
N LEU A 521 -10.36 44.75 33.57
CA LEU A 521 -11.62 44.43 34.24
C LEU A 521 -12.60 45.62 34.25
N ASP A 522 -13.85 45.35 33.87
CA ASP A 522 -14.96 46.31 33.88
C ASP A 522 -15.60 46.37 35.28
N MET A 523 -15.04 47.21 36.15
CA MET A 523 -15.47 47.37 37.54
C MET A 523 -15.46 48.86 37.96
N PRO A 524 -16.19 49.24 39.04
CA PRO A 524 -16.28 50.62 39.49
C PRO A 524 -14.91 51.21 39.78
N LYS A 525 -14.69 52.46 39.32
CA LYS A 525 -13.40 53.15 39.35
C LYS A 525 -12.74 53.14 40.73
N ASP A 526 -13.53 53.28 41.79
CA ASP A 526 -13.06 53.36 43.18
C ASP A 526 -12.54 52.00 43.70
N ALA A 527 -13.16 50.89 43.27
CA ALA A 527 -12.71 49.53 43.58
C ALA A 527 -11.45 49.16 42.78
N LYS A 528 -11.41 49.61 41.51
CA LYS A 528 -10.25 49.47 40.62
C LYS A 528 -9.05 50.23 41.16
N GLU A 529 -9.24 51.46 41.63
CA GLU A 529 -8.20 52.29 42.25
C GLU A 529 -7.68 51.67 43.56
N SER A 530 -8.55 51.09 44.40
CA SER A 530 -8.14 50.43 45.65
C SER A 530 -7.36 49.11 45.43
N LEU A 531 -7.73 48.32 44.42
CA LEU A 531 -6.99 47.13 43.99
C LEU A 531 -5.63 47.50 43.38
N LEU A 532 -5.60 48.56 42.56
CA LEU A 532 -4.36 49.11 42.02
C LEU A 532 -3.45 49.66 43.13
N GLU A 533 -3.99 50.32 44.16
CA GLU A 533 -3.23 50.80 45.33
C GLU A 533 -2.60 49.63 46.10
N SER A 534 -3.34 48.54 46.27
CA SER A 534 -2.86 47.32 46.94
C SER A 534 -1.74 46.63 46.16
N LEU A 535 -1.84 46.61 44.81
CA LEU A 535 -0.79 46.13 43.91
C LEU A 535 0.43 47.08 43.87
N TYR A 536 0.23 48.39 44.02
CA TYR A 536 1.30 49.38 44.13
C TYR A 536 2.09 49.23 45.44
N ILE A 537 1.43 48.90 46.55
CA ILE A 537 2.09 48.60 47.83
C ILE A 537 2.96 47.33 47.72
N LEU A 538 2.48 46.30 47.02
CA LEU A 538 3.25 45.09 46.70
C LEU A 538 4.46 45.38 45.80
N LYS A 539 4.30 46.25 44.80
CA LYS A 539 5.37 46.71 43.90
C LYS A 539 6.47 47.51 44.62
N ASP A 540 6.12 48.31 45.63
CA ASP A 540 7.10 49.09 46.42
C ASP A 540 7.86 48.24 47.47
N SER A 541 7.40 47.01 47.75
CA SER A 541 8.11 46.04 48.61
C SER A 541 9.11 45.12 47.88
N ILE A 542 9.24 45.27 46.56
CA ILE A 542 10.19 44.52 45.72
C ILE A 542 11.48 45.34 45.58
N PRO A 543 12.68 44.74 45.74
CA PRO A 543 13.94 45.45 45.51
C PRO A 543 13.95 46.04 44.09
N LYS A 544 14.24 47.35 43.95
CA LYS A 544 14.26 48.00 42.63
C LYS A 544 15.46 47.45 41.84
N LYS A 545 15.49 47.68 40.51
CA LYS A 545 16.56 47.28 39.56
C LYS A 545 18.01 47.64 39.99
N ASN A 546 18.20 48.32 41.13
CA ASN A 546 19.48 48.77 41.69
C ASN A 546 19.80 48.18 43.09
N ASP A 547 19.05 47.20 43.61
CA ASP A 547 19.25 46.64 44.96
C ASP A 547 19.96 45.27 45.02
N TYR A 548 20.41 44.75 43.87
CA TYR A 548 21.26 43.55 43.86
C TYR A 548 22.70 43.91 44.30
N PRO A 549 23.43 42.98 44.96
CA PRO A 549 24.87 43.11 45.12
C PRO A 549 25.53 43.44 43.77
N PRO A 550 26.56 44.31 43.72
CA PRO A 550 27.20 44.74 42.47
C PRO A 550 27.59 43.59 41.54
N GLU A 551 28.03 42.47 42.10
CA GLU A 551 28.45 41.25 41.42
C GLU A 551 27.26 40.53 40.74
N VAL A 552 26.11 40.45 41.42
CA VAL A 552 24.87 39.87 40.86
C VAL A 552 24.32 40.76 39.75
N GLN A 553 24.33 42.08 39.96
CA GLN A 553 23.89 43.04 38.94
C GLN A 553 24.77 42.98 37.69
N LEU A 554 26.08 42.82 37.87
CA LEU A 554 27.03 42.69 36.76
C LEU A 554 26.75 41.42 35.93
N LEU A 555 26.50 40.28 36.59
CA LEU A 555 26.18 39.02 35.93
C LEU A 555 24.87 39.08 35.13
N ILE A 556 23.83 39.66 35.73
CA ILE A 556 22.53 39.89 35.06
C ILE A 556 22.69 40.79 33.84
N ASN A 557 23.45 41.88 33.95
CA ASN A 557 23.67 42.80 32.84
C ASN A 557 24.41 42.14 31.67
N GLN A 558 25.39 41.27 31.95
CA GLN A 558 26.11 40.54 30.90
C GLN A 558 25.24 39.48 30.22
N HIS A 559 24.38 38.79 30.96
CA HIS A 559 23.38 37.88 30.39
C HIS A 559 22.36 38.62 29.51
N GLU A 560 21.89 39.78 29.94
CA GLU A 560 21.02 40.64 29.12
C GLU A 560 21.73 41.18 27.87
N ALA A 561 23.02 41.51 27.98
CA ALA A 561 23.85 41.93 26.86
C ALA A 561 24.06 40.80 25.84
N LEU A 562 24.24 39.55 26.29
CA LEU A 562 24.30 38.38 25.42
C LEU A 562 22.98 38.20 24.64
N ASN A 563 21.84 38.22 25.33
CA ASN A 563 20.53 38.10 24.70
C ASN A 563 20.24 39.24 23.71
N LEU A 564 20.74 40.44 23.98
CA LEU A 564 20.70 41.54 23.03
C LEU A 564 21.61 41.26 21.82
N ARG A 565 22.81 40.72 22.03
CA ARG A 565 23.76 40.39 20.97
C ARG A 565 23.24 39.28 20.05
N HIS A 566 22.64 38.22 20.58
CA HIS A 566 21.98 37.18 19.78
C HIS A 566 20.85 37.76 18.91
N ARG A 567 20.02 38.65 19.48
CA ARG A 567 19.00 39.37 18.71
C ARG A 567 19.59 40.23 17.60
N GLN A 568 20.67 40.98 17.89
CA GLN A 568 21.35 41.81 16.90
C GLN A 568 21.96 40.98 15.77
N VAL A 569 22.58 39.83 16.08
CA VAL A 569 23.14 38.91 15.08
C VAL A 569 22.04 38.35 14.18
N ASN A 570 20.88 37.97 14.75
CA ASN A 570 19.73 37.53 13.97
C ASN A 570 19.14 38.66 13.10
N GLU A 571 18.99 39.87 13.65
CA GLU A 571 18.50 41.04 12.89
C GLU A 571 19.45 41.41 11.74
N GLN A 572 20.77 41.29 11.96
CA GLN A 572 21.78 41.51 10.92
C GLN A 572 21.69 40.47 9.81
N ALA A 573 21.60 39.18 10.16
CA ALA A 573 21.42 38.09 9.20
C ALA A 573 20.14 38.28 8.35
N LEU A 574 19.01 38.61 8.98
CA LEU A 574 17.76 38.90 8.29
C LEU A 574 17.87 40.12 7.37
N THR A 575 18.53 41.18 7.83
CA THR A 575 18.74 42.40 7.03
C THR A 575 19.65 42.13 5.82
N GLU A 576 20.69 41.33 6.00
CA GLU A 576 21.60 40.93 4.93
C GLU A 576 20.90 40.08 3.87
N LEU A 577 20.12 39.07 4.28
CA LEU A 577 19.34 38.24 3.37
C LEU A 577 18.32 39.07 2.59
N LYS A 578 17.65 40.01 3.27
CA LYS A 578 16.71 40.94 2.64
C LYS A 578 17.40 41.81 1.59
N ASN A 579 18.52 42.45 1.93
CA ASN A 579 19.27 43.29 0.99
C ASN A 579 19.81 42.47 -0.19
N TYR A 580 20.22 41.23 0.05
CA TYR A 580 20.69 40.34 -1.00
C TYR A 580 19.55 39.96 -1.95
N ALA A 581 18.38 39.58 -1.42
CA ALA A 581 17.18 39.31 -2.21
C ALA A 581 16.81 40.51 -3.10
N ASP A 582 16.78 41.71 -2.52
CA ASP A 582 16.48 42.96 -3.23
C ASP A 582 17.52 43.31 -4.32
N SER A 583 18.75 42.81 -4.18
CA SER A 583 19.83 43.01 -5.17
C SER A 583 19.86 41.95 -6.28
N LEU A 584 19.29 40.77 -6.01
CA LEU A 584 19.35 39.60 -6.88
C LEU A 584 18.34 39.68 -8.01
N VAL A 585 17.17 40.25 -7.73
CA VAL A 585 16.07 40.38 -8.68
C VAL A 585 16.07 41.80 -9.27
N PRO A 586 16.31 41.98 -10.58
CA PRO A 586 16.19 43.28 -11.23
C PRO A 586 14.74 43.80 -11.12
N LYS A 587 14.57 45.07 -10.72
CA LYS A 587 13.24 45.69 -10.52
C LYS A 587 12.37 45.66 -11.77
N ASP A 588 12.96 45.81 -12.94
CA ASP A 588 12.29 45.72 -14.23
C ASP A 588 11.81 44.30 -14.56
N ALA A 589 12.59 43.28 -14.18
CA ALA A 589 12.20 41.88 -14.32
C ALA A 589 11.07 41.53 -13.35
N GLU A 590 11.12 42.02 -12.11
CA GLU A 590 10.05 41.84 -11.11
C GLU A 590 8.73 42.50 -11.54
N GLU A 591 8.79 43.76 -11.99
CA GLU A 591 7.61 44.49 -12.47
C GLU A 591 6.98 43.82 -13.71
N LYS A 592 7.83 43.33 -14.64
CA LYS A 592 7.38 42.58 -15.81
C LYS A 592 6.75 41.24 -15.43
N PHE A 593 7.36 40.50 -14.50
CA PHE A 593 6.82 39.24 -13.99
C PHE A 593 5.46 39.43 -13.30
N LEU A 594 5.36 40.42 -12.41
CA LEU A 594 4.11 40.77 -11.73
C LEU A 594 3.01 41.18 -12.72
N THR A 595 3.36 41.91 -13.78
CA THR A 595 2.41 42.30 -14.83
C THR A 595 1.82 41.08 -15.54
N LEU A 596 2.66 40.11 -15.90
CA LEU A 596 2.23 38.88 -16.58
C LEU A 596 1.39 37.98 -15.65
N ILE A 597 1.81 37.81 -14.40
CA ILE A 597 1.06 37.06 -13.38
C ILE A 597 -0.30 37.71 -13.11
N ASN A 598 -0.38 39.03 -13.03
CA ASN A 598 -1.65 39.72 -12.80
C ASN A 598 -2.62 39.56 -13.97
N LYS A 599 -2.13 39.44 -15.21
CA LYS A 599 -2.96 39.10 -16.38
C LYS A 599 -3.53 37.69 -16.29
N LEU A 600 -2.69 36.72 -15.93
CA LEU A 600 -3.13 35.33 -15.68
C LEU A 600 -4.17 35.27 -14.55
N LYS A 601 -3.95 36.00 -13.44
CA LYS A 601 -4.92 36.10 -12.33
C LYS A 601 -6.25 36.72 -12.74
N ALA A 602 -6.23 37.74 -13.59
CA ALA A 602 -7.44 38.45 -14.00
C ALA A 602 -8.35 37.61 -14.90
N GLN A 603 -7.77 36.69 -15.68
CA GLN A 603 -8.48 35.76 -16.57
C GLN A 603 -8.30 34.31 -16.11
N TYR A 604 -8.16 34.11 -14.80
CA TYR A 604 -7.82 32.81 -14.23
C TYR A 604 -8.83 31.70 -14.55
N PRO A 605 -10.16 31.92 -14.47
CA PRO A 605 -11.13 30.87 -14.81
C PRO A 605 -11.00 30.39 -16.26
N GLU A 606 -10.84 31.31 -17.21
CA GLU A 606 -10.69 30.99 -18.64
C GLU A 606 -9.39 30.22 -18.90
N PHE A 607 -8.28 30.68 -18.31
CA PHE A 607 -7.00 29.98 -18.38
C PHE A 607 -7.07 28.57 -17.75
N ALA A 608 -7.75 28.42 -16.61
CA ALA A 608 -7.90 27.13 -15.93
C ALA A 608 -8.73 26.15 -16.76
N ASP A 609 -9.82 26.59 -17.37
CA ASP A 609 -10.64 25.78 -18.27
C ASP A 609 -9.85 25.33 -19.51
N ASP A 610 -9.16 26.27 -20.19
CA ASP A 610 -8.31 25.99 -21.35
C ASP A 610 -7.23 24.95 -21.02
N LEU A 611 -6.53 25.15 -19.90
CA LEU A 611 -5.48 24.26 -19.43
C LEU A 611 -6.05 22.89 -19.03
N GLY A 612 -7.15 22.86 -18.29
CA GLY A 612 -7.81 21.63 -17.86
C GLY A 612 -8.24 20.77 -19.06
N GLN A 613 -8.80 21.40 -20.09
CA GLN A 613 -9.19 20.71 -21.32
C GLN A 613 -7.99 20.14 -22.07
N TYR A 614 -6.90 20.91 -22.18
CA TYR A 614 -5.65 20.44 -22.80
C TYR A 614 -5.05 19.26 -22.04
N LEU A 615 -4.92 19.38 -20.71
CA LEU A 615 -4.34 18.35 -19.85
C LEU A 615 -5.20 17.09 -19.82
N THR A 616 -6.53 17.20 -19.87
CA THR A 616 -7.45 16.05 -19.98
C THR A 616 -7.19 15.25 -21.25
N ASN A 617 -7.05 15.94 -22.39
CA ASN A 617 -6.76 15.29 -23.67
C ASN A 617 -5.36 14.64 -23.64
N LEU A 618 -4.36 15.36 -23.15
CA LEU A 618 -2.99 14.85 -23.02
C LEU A 618 -2.93 13.64 -22.08
N GLN A 619 -3.68 13.64 -20.97
CA GLN A 619 -3.79 12.49 -20.07
C GLN A 619 -4.38 11.28 -20.78
N ALA A 620 -5.47 11.46 -21.55
CA ALA A 620 -6.13 10.38 -22.27
C ALA A 620 -5.21 9.75 -23.33
N ASP A 621 -4.44 10.58 -24.04
CA ASP A 621 -3.46 10.13 -25.05
C ASP A 621 -2.26 9.39 -24.41
N LEU A 622 -1.85 9.82 -23.21
CA LEU A 622 -0.69 9.26 -22.52
C LEU A 622 -1.02 8.01 -21.69
N ALA A 623 -2.20 7.93 -21.06
CA ALA A 623 -2.56 6.90 -20.11
C ALA A 623 -2.32 5.45 -20.58
N PRO A 624 -2.56 5.08 -21.86
CA PRO A 624 -2.25 3.73 -22.35
C PRO A 624 -0.76 3.33 -22.32
N ASN A 625 0.15 4.30 -22.19
CA ASN A 625 1.61 4.06 -22.16
C ASN A 625 2.16 3.84 -20.73
N TYR A 626 1.30 3.84 -19.71
CA TYR A 626 1.69 3.66 -18.31
C TYR A 626 1.03 2.42 -17.75
N PHE A 627 1.68 1.82 -16.75
CA PHE A 627 1.16 0.61 -16.11
C PHE A 627 0.04 0.99 -15.14
N PRO A 628 -1.16 0.40 -15.26
CA PRO A 628 -2.22 0.67 -14.31
C PRO A 628 -1.81 0.19 -12.92
N ALA A 629 -1.99 1.05 -11.91
CA ALA A 629 -1.67 0.73 -10.52
C ALA A 629 -2.87 1.08 -9.64
N HIS A 630 -3.42 0.07 -8.96
CA HIS A 630 -4.54 0.20 -8.05
C HIS A 630 -4.04 0.12 -6.61
N PHE A 631 -4.25 1.19 -5.84
CA PHE A 631 -3.76 1.28 -4.47
C PHE A 631 -4.86 0.95 -3.46
N ILE A 632 -4.53 0.12 -2.48
CA ILE A 632 -5.35 -0.19 -1.31
C ILE A 632 -4.78 0.51 -0.08
N ASP A 633 -5.63 0.83 0.90
CA ASP A 633 -5.17 1.40 2.16
C ASP A 633 -4.44 0.31 2.97
N TYR A 634 -3.33 0.65 3.64
CA TYR A 634 -2.53 -0.34 4.40
C TYR A 634 -3.34 -1.07 5.48
N GLN A 635 -4.39 -0.45 6.00
CA GLN A 635 -5.28 -1.06 7.00
C GLN A 635 -6.06 -2.25 6.46
N ASP A 636 -6.32 -2.28 5.16
CA ASP A 636 -7.08 -3.34 4.49
C ASP A 636 -6.18 -4.49 4.02
N SER A 637 -4.85 -4.29 4.04
CA SER A 637 -3.89 -5.28 3.55
C SER A 637 -3.91 -6.64 4.30
N PRO A 638 -4.20 -6.73 5.62
CA PRO A 638 -4.27 -8.02 6.32
C PRO A 638 -5.44 -8.90 5.90
N ASP A 639 -6.51 -8.28 5.39
CA ASP A 639 -7.72 -8.95 4.91
C ASP A 639 -7.62 -9.36 3.44
N ASP A 640 -6.59 -8.91 2.72
CA ASP A 640 -6.34 -9.29 1.34
C ASP A 640 -5.82 -10.74 1.25
N PRO A 641 -6.59 -11.69 0.67
CA PRO A 641 -6.19 -13.09 0.54
C PRO A 641 -4.94 -13.31 -0.32
N ALA A 642 -4.54 -12.33 -1.14
CA ALA A 642 -3.30 -12.36 -1.91
C ALA A 642 -2.07 -12.13 -1.02
N LEU A 643 -2.22 -11.33 0.04
CA LEU A 643 -1.16 -10.98 0.98
C LEU A 643 -1.14 -11.91 2.19
N ASN A 644 -2.31 -12.25 2.73
CA ASN A 644 -2.49 -13.17 3.85
C ASN A 644 -3.45 -14.27 3.43
N PRO A 645 -2.97 -15.48 3.07
CA PRO A 645 -3.84 -16.55 2.63
C PRO A 645 -4.66 -17.19 3.74
N PHE A 646 -4.39 -16.90 5.02
CA PHE A 646 -5.13 -17.42 6.17
C PHE A 646 -5.68 -16.29 7.09
N PRO A 647 -6.60 -15.42 6.60
CA PRO A 647 -7.16 -14.32 7.38
C PRO A 647 -7.99 -14.79 8.58
N GLU A 648 -8.83 -15.81 8.40
CA GLU A 648 -9.70 -16.36 9.44
C GLU A 648 -8.88 -16.97 10.60
N GLY A 649 -9.03 -16.42 11.81
CA GLY A 649 -8.32 -16.90 13.01
C GLY A 649 -6.95 -16.24 13.24
N SER A 650 -6.48 -15.39 12.33
CA SER A 650 -5.35 -14.48 12.61
C SER A 650 -5.86 -13.30 13.45
N ALA A 651 -5.92 -13.49 14.76
CA ALA A 651 -6.25 -12.45 15.75
C ALA A 651 -5.11 -11.43 15.89
N ASP A 652 -4.70 -10.85 14.78
CA ASP A 652 -3.53 -9.99 14.65
C ASP A 652 -4.08 -8.64 14.09
N GLU A 653 -5.02 -8.02 14.83
CA GLU A 653 -5.67 -6.72 14.51
C GLU A 653 -4.66 -5.58 14.22
N ASN A 654 -3.37 -5.83 14.52
CA ASN A 654 -2.27 -4.89 14.41
C ASN A 654 -1.26 -5.21 13.29
N ILE A 655 -1.50 -6.21 12.41
CA ILE A 655 -0.58 -6.50 11.27
C ILE A 655 -0.36 -5.26 10.40
N ALA A 656 -1.44 -4.56 10.05
CA ALA A 656 -1.35 -3.35 9.24
C ALA A 656 -0.40 -2.31 9.86
N LEU A 657 -0.38 -2.20 11.19
CA LEU A 657 0.48 -1.28 11.91
C LEU A 657 1.95 -1.71 11.84
N PHE A 658 2.24 -2.98 12.12
CA PHE A 658 3.60 -3.52 11.95
C PHE A 658 4.11 -3.36 10.52
N LEU A 659 3.23 -3.48 9.51
CA LEU A 659 3.58 -3.26 8.11
C LEU A 659 3.82 -1.80 7.75
N GLN A 660 3.11 -0.88 8.39
CA GLN A 660 3.37 0.54 8.21
C GLN A 660 4.71 0.94 8.84
N ASP A 661 4.97 0.44 10.04
CA ASP A 661 6.21 0.69 10.76
C ASP A 661 7.40 0.09 10.04
N LEU A 662 7.25 -1.14 9.55
CA LEU A 662 8.25 -1.80 8.74
C LEU A 662 8.68 -0.96 7.55
N HIS A 663 7.72 -0.55 6.72
CA HIS A 663 8.04 0.08 5.45
C HIS A 663 8.37 1.57 5.61
N SER A 664 8.33 2.10 6.85
CA SER A 664 9.00 3.35 7.17
C SER A 664 10.50 3.22 6.89
N PRO A 665 11.09 4.10 6.05
CA PRO A 665 12.49 3.99 5.65
C PRO A 665 13.46 3.84 6.83
N ALA A 666 13.24 4.63 7.90
CA ALA A 666 14.14 4.65 9.05
C ALA A 666 14.12 3.34 9.86
N MET A 667 12.95 2.71 9.98
CA MET A 667 12.80 1.41 10.66
C MET A 667 13.37 0.29 9.80
N ARG A 668 13.04 0.29 8.49
CA ARG A 668 13.55 -0.68 7.52
C ARG A 668 15.08 -0.73 7.55
N ASP A 669 15.74 0.42 7.51
CA ASP A 669 17.21 0.50 7.51
C ASP A 669 17.82 -0.21 8.74
N LYS A 670 17.19 -0.10 9.92
CA LYS A 670 17.65 -0.79 11.14
C LYS A 670 17.45 -2.31 11.07
N ILE A 671 16.31 -2.75 10.55
CA ILE A 671 16.02 -4.17 10.39
C ILE A 671 16.95 -4.79 9.35
N GLU A 672 17.15 -4.14 8.21
CA GLU A 672 18.06 -4.59 7.15
C GLU A 672 19.52 -4.62 7.63
N GLU A 673 19.97 -3.66 8.45
CA GLU A 673 21.30 -3.68 9.08
C GLU A 673 21.50 -4.92 9.97
N ASP A 674 20.48 -5.30 10.73
CA ASP A 674 20.55 -6.46 11.62
C ASP A 674 20.41 -7.80 10.89
N LEU A 675 19.55 -7.90 9.88
CA LEU A 675 19.37 -9.12 9.11
C LEU A 675 20.47 -9.30 8.04
N GLY A 676 21.07 -8.21 7.56
CA GLY A 676 22.14 -8.21 6.58
C GLY A 676 21.71 -8.40 5.12
N PHE A 677 20.43 -8.18 4.79
CA PHE A 677 19.88 -8.26 3.43
C PHE A 677 18.77 -7.22 3.22
N SER A 678 18.47 -6.86 1.96
CA SER A 678 17.42 -5.87 1.66
C SER A 678 16.05 -6.51 1.55
N LEU A 679 15.08 -5.97 2.29
CA LEU A 679 13.68 -6.40 2.24
C LEU A 679 13.06 -6.08 0.88
N ASN A 680 13.53 -5.05 0.17
CA ASN A 680 13.05 -4.70 -1.18
C ASN A 680 13.22 -5.83 -2.21
N GLU A 681 14.06 -6.82 -1.94
CA GLU A 681 14.29 -7.99 -2.79
C GLU A 681 13.30 -9.14 -2.51
N LEU A 682 12.56 -9.07 -1.40
CA LEU A 682 11.54 -10.06 -1.05
C LEU A 682 10.16 -9.68 -1.57
N PRO A 683 9.34 -10.66 -1.99
CA PRO A 683 7.92 -10.46 -2.22
C PRO A 683 7.22 -9.90 -0.97
N LEU A 684 6.23 -9.03 -1.19
CA LEU A 684 5.53 -8.31 -0.11
C LEU A 684 4.94 -9.29 0.91
N ASN A 685 4.31 -10.38 0.46
CA ASN A 685 3.74 -11.37 1.36
C ASN A 685 4.79 -12.07 2.25
N SER A 686 5.95 -12.43 1.72
CA SER A 686 7.05 -13.01 2.52
C SER A 686 7.55 -12.02 3.57
N GLN A 687 7.67 -10.73 3.24
CA GLN A 687 8.04 -9.71 4.23
C GLN A 687 7.01 -9.64 5.36
N ILE A 688 5.72 -9.60 5.02
CA ILE A 688 4.64 -9.51 6.01
C ILE A 688 4.80 -10.60 7.07
N HIS A 689 4.98 -11.85 6.65
CA HIS A 689 5.03 -12.97 7.57
C HIS A 689 6.36 -13.12 8.31
N LEU A 690 7.49 -12.76 7.69
CA LEU A 690 8.78 -12.64 8.37
C LEU A 690 8.68 -11.67 9.54
N LEU A 691 8.08 -10.50 9.33
CA LEU A 691 8.10 -9.45 10.33
C LEU A 691 7.04 -9.61 11.40
N ARG A 692 5.91 -10.24 11.08
CA ARG A 692 4.98 -10.74 12.09
C ARG A 692 5.68 -11.68 13.07
N TYR A 693 6.57 -12.54 12.57
CA TYR A 693 7.37 -13.40 13.43
C TYR A 693 8.38 -12.59 14.24
N LEU A 694 9.13 -11.69 13.61
CA LEU A 694 10.15 -10.86 14.27
C LEU A 694 9.58 -9.92 15.34
N ALA A 695 8.39 -9.36 15.13
CA ALA A 695 7.74 -8.43 16.05
C ALA A 695 7.41 -9.05 17.42
N LYS A 696 7.29 -10.38 17.49
CA LYS A 696 6.97 -11.13 18.71
C LYS A 696 8.22 -11.54 19.51
N GLN A 697 9.41 -11.30 18.96
CA GLN A 697 10.68 -11.76 19.53
C GLN A 697 11.25 -10.76 20.54
N ASN A 698 11.90 -11.28 21.57
CA ASN A 698 12.69 -10.47 22.49
C ASN A 698 14.13 -10.25 21.97
N ASN A 699 14.88 -9.35 22.61
CA ASN A 699 16.27 -9.03 22.23
C ASN A 699 17.21 -10.24 22.13
N THR A 700 17.03 -11.27 22.97
CA THR A 700 17.87 -12.48 22.92
C THR A 700 17.53 -13.32 21.70
N GLU A 701 16.24 -13.54 21.44
CA GLU A 701 15.74 -14.25 20.26
C GLU A 701 16.13 -13.50 18.97
N TRP A 702 15.98 -12.18 18.94
CA TRP A 702 16.38 -11.35 17.80
C TRP A 702 17.86 -11.47 17.48
N GLN A 703 18.73 -11.44 18.49
CA GLN A 703 20.17 -11.64 18.28
C GLN A 703 20.49 -13.04 17.73
N GLN A 704 19.76 -14.07 18.18
CA GLN A 704 19.89 -15.42 17.63
C GLN A 704 19.44 -15.46 16.16
N ILE A 705 18.30 -14.85 15.85
CA ILE A 705 17.76 -14.78 14.48
C ILE A 705 18.72 -14.01 13.57
N SER A 706 19.17 -12.83 13.98
CA SER A 706 20.16 -12.03 13.26
C SER A 706 21.45 -12.81 13.02
N ALA A 707 21.93 -13.58 14.01
CA ALA A 707 23.09 -14.45 13.83
C ALA A 707 22.84 -15.54 12.78
N VAL A 708 21.68 -16.22 12.83
CA VAL A 708 21.29 -17.24 11.84
C VAL A 708 21.23 -16.66 10.43
N PHE A 709 20.63 -15.48 10.24
CA PHE A 709 20.60 -14.80 8.95
C PHE A 709 22.00 -14.43 8.45
N LYS A 710 22.86 -13.88 9.32
CA LYS A 710 24.25 -13.52 8.98
C LYS A 710 25.11 -14.75 8.66
N GLN A 711 24.88 -15.87 9.32
CA GLN A 711 25.57 -17.14 9.08
C GLN A 711 25.17 -17.77 7.73
N ASN A 712 23.91 -17.61 7.32
CA ASN A 712 23.36 -18.18 6.08
C ASN A 712 23.38 -17.19 4.90
N GLN A 713 24.43 -16.37 4.78
CA GLN A 713 24.50 -15.27 3.80
C GLN A 713 24.21 -15.70 2.34
N ALA A 714 24.60 -16.92 1.96
CA ALA A 714 24.39 -17.44 0.60
C ALA A 714 22.94 -17.87 0.30
N THR A 715 22.09 -18.02 1.33
CA THR A 715 20.70 -18.49 1.22
C THR A 715 19.72 -17.61 1.98
N GLN A 716 20.08 -16.34 2.22
CA GLN A 716 19.25 -15.38 2.94
C GLN A 716 17.87 -15.14 2.28
N PRO A 717 17.77 -14.99 0.94
CA PRO A 717 16.48 -14.84 0.28
C PRO A 717 15.57 -16.05 0.50
N GLU A 718 16.09 -17.27 0.36
CA GLU A 718 15.34 -18.51 0.54
C GLU A 718 14.90 -18.69 2.00
N LEU A 719 15.79 -18.37 2.94
CA LEU A 719 15.47 -18.35 4.36
C LEU A 719 14.34 -17.37 4.66
N ALA A 720 14.41 -16.15 4.14
CA ALA A 720 13.36 -15.16 4.35
C ALA A 720 12.03 -15.56 3.69
N ILE A 721 12.06 -16.12 2.47
CA ILE A 721 10.86 -16.62 1.78
C ILE A 721 10.19 -17.73 2.59
N SER A 722 10.97 -18.58 3.27
CA SER A 722 10.43 -19.67 4.08
C SER A 722 9.51 -19.20 5.22
N PHE A 723 9.65 -17.96 5.69
CA PHE A 723 8.76 -17.38 6.68
C PHE A 723 7.33 -17.17 6.17
N LEU A 724 7.04 -17.32 4.87
CA LEU A 724 5.66 -17.43 4.40
C LEU A 724 4.89 -18.57 5.10
N ALA A 725 5.58 -19.60 5.62
CA ALA A 725 4.97 -20.64 6.45
C ALA A 725 4.21 -20.06 7.66
N CYS A 726 4.68 -18.91 8.17
CA CYS A 726 4.05 -18.20 9.28
C CYS A 726 2.68 -17.59 8.93
N ALA A 727 2.28 -17.62 7.65
CA ALA A 727 0.92 -17.31 7.23
C ALA A 727 -0.10 -18.26 7.85
N GLU A 728 0.22 -19.55 7.90
CA GLU A 728 -0.64 -20.56 8.51
C GLU A 728 -0.51 -20.56 10.03
N ASN A 729 0.73 -20.56 10.55
CA ASN A 729 0.99 -20.57 11.99
C ASN A 729 2.37 -19.99 12.33
N GLN A 730 2.43 -19.05 13.27
CA GLN A 730 3.67 -18.40 13.70
C GLN A 730 4.72 -19.37 14.27
N GLN A 731 4.33 -20.55 14.75
CA GLN A 731 5.25 -21.58 15.24
C GLN A 731 6.20 -22.11 14.15
N TYR A 732 5.85 -21.97 12.87
CA TYR A 732 6.75 -22.34 11.77
C TYR A 732 8.00 -21.47 11.74
N GLY A 733 7.97 -20.24 12.27
CA GLY A 733 9.15 -19.38 12.35
C GLY A 733 10.24 -19.98 13.24
N ASP A 734 9.86 -20.51 14.41
CA ASP A 734 10.81 -21.18 15.32
C ASP A 734 11.41 -22.44 14.67
N LEU A 735 10.59 -23.17 13.91
CA LEU A 735 11.02 -24.34 13.16
C LEU A 735 12.06 -23.98 12.09
N ILE A 736 11.82 -22.90 11.34
CA ILE A 736 12.74 -22.39 10.31
C ILE A 736 14.07 -21.96 10.92
N ILE A 737 14.03 -21.23 12.04
CA ILE A 737 15.25 -20.79 12.74
C ILE A 737 16.04 -21.98 13.29
N ASP A 738 15.37 -22.97 13.90
CA ASP A 738 16.03 -24.20 14.39
C ASP A 738 16.65 -25.01 13.23
N LEU A 739 15.92 -25.14 12.11
CA LEU A 739 16.41 -25.82 10.91
C LEU A 739 17.65 -25.13 10.33
N ALA A 740 17.60 -23.81 10.11
CA ALA A 740 18.71 -23.04 9.57
C ALA A 740 19.94 -23.03 10.51
N SER A 741 19.72 -22.99 11.83
CA SER A 741 20.77 -23.09 12.84
C SER A 741 21.46 -24.46 12.84
N ARG A 742 20.69 -25.55 12.79
CA ARG A 742 21.25 -26.92 12.72
C ARG A 742 22.06 -27.18 11.46
N LEU A 743 21.71 -26.52 10.36
CA LEU A 743 22.36 -26.68 9.08
C LEU A 743 23.45 -25.64 8.80
N GLU A 744 23.85 -24.81 9.77
CA GLU A 744 24.87 -23.75 9.63
C GLU A 744 26.14 -24.24 8.89
N ASN A 745 26.60 -25.45 9.21
CA ASN A 745 27.83 -26.02 8.63
C ASN A 745 27.59 -26.84 7.34
N ARG A 746 26.38 -26.80 6.77
CA ARG A 746 25.94 -27.58 5.60
C ARG A 746 25.17 -26.71 4.61
N PRO A 747 25.78 -25.64 4.06
CA PRO A 747 25.11 -24.65 3.23
C PRO A 747 24.40 -25.26 2.02
N GLU A 748 24.97 -26.32 1.41
CA GLU A 748 24.32 -27.03 0.30
C GLU A 748 23.01 -27.72 0.71
N LEU A 749 22.96 -28.34 1.90
CA LEU A 749 21.73 -28.97 2.38
C LEU A 749 20.71 -27.91 2.82
N THR A 750 21.16 -26.83 3.49
CA THR A 750 20.30 -25.69 3.83
C THR A 750 19.64 -25.13 2.57
N LYS A 751 20.45 -24.90 1.54
CA LYS A 751 20.02 -24.43 0.25
C LYS A 751 18.99 -25.37 -0.37
N GLN A 752 19.30 -26.66 -0.47
CA GLN A 752 18.38 -27.67 -1.01
C GLN A 752 17.03 -27.70 -0.31
N VAL A 753 17.00 -27.56 1.03
CA VAL A 753 15.73 -27.58 1.77
C VAL A 753 14.94 -26.28 1.58
N LEU A 754 15.58 -25.12 1.75
CA LEU A 754 14.90 -23.84 1.69
C LEU A 754 14.51 -23.44 0.26
N GLU A 755 15.34 -23.73 -0.75
CA GLU A 755 15.00 -23.53 -2.16
C GLU A 755 13.76 -24.34 -2.55
N GLN A 756 13.67 -25.59 -2.11
CA GLN A 756 12.55 -26.47 -2.45
C GLN A 756 11.23 -25.98 -1.86
N TYR A 757 11.25 -25.44 -0.64
CA TYR A 757 10.09 -24.72 -0.11
C TYR A 757 9.75 -23.49 -0.95
N GLY A 758 10.76 -22.68 -1.28
CA GLY A 758 10.61 -21.49 -2.12
C GLY A 758 10.05 -21.78 -3.52
N GLU A 759 10.44 -22.90 -4.14
CA GLU A 759 9.94 -23.36 -5.43
C GLU A 759 8.43 -23.66 -5.38
N ILE A 760 7.96 -24.38 -4.36
CA ILE A 760 6.53 -24.69 -4.17
C ILE A 760 5.73 -23.39 -4.02
N VAL A 761 6.17 -22.51 -3.13
CA VAL A 761 5.52 -21.22 -2.85
C VAL A 761 5.49 -20.33 -4.09
N THR A 762 6.62 -20.23 -4.80
CA THR A 762 6.73 -19.40 -6.00
C THR A 762 5.83 -19.93 -7.11
N PHE A 763 5.80 -21.25 -7.31
CA PHE A 763 4.86 -21.87 -8.24
C PHE A 763 3.42 -21.53 -7.86
N ALA A 764 3.07 -21.66 -6.57
CA ALA A 764 1.74 -21.36 -6.06
C ALA A 764 1.28 -19.94 -6.40
N GLN A 765 2.13 -18.96 -6.11
CA GLN A 765 1.85 -17.55 -6.34
C GLN A 765 1.72 -17.24 -7.83
N LYS A 766 2.69 -17.68 -8.64
CA LYS A 766 2.67 -17.46 -10.10
C LYS A 766 1.48 -18.16 -10.76
N PHE A 767 1.18 -19.40 -10.36
CA PHE A 767 0.03 -20.14 -10.87
C PHE A 767 -1.27 -19.41 -10.53
N ARG A 768 -1.42 -18.92 -9.29
CA ARG A 768 -2.56 -18.10 -8.88
C ARG A 768 -2.70 -16.85 -9.77
N GLN A 769 -1.64 -16.07 -9.92
CA GLN A 769 -1.66 -14.81 -10.67
C GLN A 769 -1.95 -15.01 -12.16
N ILE A 770 -1.39 -16.04 -12.77
CA ILE A 770 -1.40 -16.21 -14.22
C ILE A 770 -2.59 -17.09 -14.68
N VAL A 771 -2.87 -18.18 -13.97
CA VAL A 771 -3.83 -19.20 -14.41
C VAL A 771 -5.24 -18.91 -13.89
N MET A 772 -5.39 -18.44 -12.64
CA MET A 772 -6.72 -18.24 -12.04
C MET A 772 -7.63 -17.26 -12.79
N PRO A 773 -7.15 -16.14 -13.36
CA PRO A 773 -8.00 -15.25 -14.15
C PRO A 773 -8.68 -15.96 -15.33
N TYR A 774 -7.98 -16.90 -15.97
CA TYR A 774 -8.53 -17.71 -17.06
C TYR A 774 -9.41 -18.85 -16.56
N LEU A 775 -9.06 -19.43 -15.41
CA LEU A 775 -9.83 -20.51 -14.79
C LEU A 775 -11.20 -20.02 -14.32
N LEU A 776 -11.27 -18.87 -13.65
CA LEU A 776 -12.51 -18.31 -13.11
C LEU A 776 -13.51 -17.92 -14.21
N GLN A 777 -13.03 -17.66 -15.44
CA GLN A 777 -13.92 -17.49 -16.61
C GLN A 777 -14.63 -18.80 -16.99
N GLU A 778 -13.98 -19.95 -16.83
CA GLU A 778 -14.52 -21.28 -17.18
C GLU A 778 -15.22 -21.98 -16.01
N ALA A 779 -14.78 -21.68 -14.79
CA ALA A 779 -15.27 -22.23 -13.54
C ALA A 779 -15.45 -21.10 -12.50
N PRO A 780 -16.50 -20.27 -12.64
CA PRO A 780 -16.71 -19.11 -11.75
C PRO A 780 -16.89 -19.45 -10.27
N ASN A 781 -17.26 -20.69 -9.95
CA ASN A 781 -17.47 -21.17 -8.58
C ASN A 781 -16.22 -21.84 -7.96
N PHE A 782 -15.07 -21.82 -8.65
CA PHE A 782 -13.84 -22.41 -8.13
C PHE A 782 -13.32 -21.61 -6.93
N ASN A 783 -13.04 -22.28 -5.81
CA ASN A 783 -12.48 -21.64 -4.63
C ASN A 783 -10.95 -21.56 -4.74
N GLN A 784 -10.47 -20.46 -5.31
CA GLN A 784 -9.03 -20.20 -5.49
C GLN A 784 -8.26 -20.09 -4.17
N ASP A 785 -8.90 -19.61 -3.10
CA ASP A 785 -8.25 -19.39 -1.82
C ASP A 785 -8.02 -20.71 -1.10
N ASP A 786 -9.01 -21.61 -1.10
CA ASP A 786 -8.85 -22.97 -0.57
C ASP A 786 -7.74 -23.74 -1.30
N PHE A 787 -7.69 -23.60 -2.63
CA PHE A 787 -6.65 -24.22 -3.45
C PHE A 787 -5.24 -23.74 -3.05
N PHE A 788 -5.07 -22.42 -2.97
CA PHE A 788 -3.78 -21.83 -2.60
C PHE A 788 -3.38 -22.17 -1.15
N ARG A 789 -4.33 -22.15 -0.21
CA ARG A 789 -4.11 -22.58 1.18
C ARG A 789 -3.65 -24.03 1.26
N GLY A 790 -4.29 -24.93 0.50
CA GLY A 790 -3.90 -26.34 0.45
C GLY A 790 -2.45 -26.54 0.01
N MET A 791 -2.01 -25.79 -1.00
CA MET A 791 -0.62 -25.85 -1.48
C MET A 791 0.39 -25.32 -0.46
N LEU A 792 0.09 -24.21 0.21
CA LEU A 792 0.94 -23.70 1.29
C LEU A 792 1.01 -24.66 2.48
N HIS A 793 -0.11 -25.29 2.84
CA HIS A 793 -0.14 -26.31 3.88
C HIS A 793 0.78 -27.50 3.55
N SER A 794 0.71 -28.01 2.31
CA SER A 794 1.61 -29.08 1.83
C SER A 794 3.09 -28.67 1.86
N ALA A 795 3.40 -27.41 1.50
CA ALA A 795 4.75 -26.87 1.62
C ALA A 795 5.23 -26.81 3.08
N ASN A 796 4.34 -26.49 4.02
CA ASN A 796 4.67 -26.42 5.45
C ASN A 796 4.90 -27.82 6.05
N ILE A 797 4.18 -28.85 5.59
CA ILE A 797 4.44 -30.26 5.97
C ILE A 797 5.87 -30.68 5.59
N TYR A 798 6.34 -30.24 4.41
CA TYR A 798 7.70 -30.50 3.96
C TYR A 798 8.77 -29.94 4.93
N LEU A 799 8.58 -28.71 5.43
CA LEU A 799 9.49 -28.13 6.43
C LEU A 799 9.48 -28.93 7.74
N VAL A 800 8.29 -29.35 8.20
CA VAL A 800 8.13 -30.13 9.44
C VAL A 800 8.90 -31.44 9.39
N ILE A 801 8.74 -32.20 8.30
CA ILE A 801 9.41 -33.50 8.16
C ILE A 801 10.91 -33.29 7.98
N SER A 802 11.33 -32.28 7.20
CA SER A 802 12.74 -31.94 7.04
C SER A 802 13.42 -31.64 8.39
N GLU A 803 12.79 -30.81 9.23
CA GLU A 803 13.31 -30.49 10.55
C GLU A 803 13.42 -31.74 11.44
N GLN A 804 12.37 -32.56 11.50
CA GLN A 804 12.36 -33.78 12.32
C GLN A 804 13.48 -34.75 11.93
N GLU A 805 13.69 -34.96 10.62
CA GLU A 805 14.70 -35.86 10.11
C GLU A 805 16.12 -35.33 10.36
N ILE A 806 16.35 -34.02 10.18
CA ILE A 806 17.63 -33.35 10.50
C ILE A 806 17.91 -33.40 12.00
N ARG A 807 16.89 -33.20 12.84
CA ARG A 807 17.00 -33.30 14.31
C ARG A 807 17.40 -34.71 14.73
N ASN A 808 16.79 -35.73 14.13
CA ASN A 808 17.07 -37.13 14.43
C ASN A 808 18.45 -37.59 13.92
N ASN A 809 18.89 -37.05 12.77
CA ASN A 809 20.18 -37.37 12.18
C ASN A 809 20.84 -36.11 11.57
N PRO A 810 21.71 -35.41 12.31
CA PRO A 810 22.39 -34.20 11.81
C PRO A 810 23.25 -34.41 10.55
N ASN A 811 23.67 -35.65 10.28
CA ASN A 811 24.45 -36.02 9.10
C ASN A 811 23.59 -36.60 7.97
N ILE A 812 22.26 -36.44 8.04
CA ILE A 812 21.34 -36.97 7.04
C ILE A 812 21.65 -36.42 5.65
N GLU A 813 21.52 -37.27 4.63
CA GLU A 813 21.60 -36.83 3.24
C GLU A 813 20.22 -36.34 2.79
N TYR A 814 20.19 -35.36 1.88
CA TYR A 814 18.94 -34.81 1.36
C TYR A 814 17.99 -35.91 0.87
N GLN A 815 18.53 -36.94 0.18
CA GLN A 815 17.76 -38.08 -0.30
C GLN A 815 17.03 -38.86 0.80
N THR A 816 17.58 -38.94 2.01
CA THR A 816 16.91 -39.66 3.12
C THR A 816 15.71 -38.87 3.64
N ILE A 817 15.79 -37.53 3.66
CA ILE A 817 14.64 -36.67 4.01
C ILE A 817 13.50 -36.93 3.02
N LEU A 818 13.85 -37.00 1.74
CA LEU A 818 12.93 -37.31 0.65
C LEU A 818 12.30 -38.71 0.80
N ASP A 819 13.11 -39.72 1.08
CA ASP A 819 12.63 -41.10 1.29
C ASP A 819 11.64 -41.17 2.47
N THR A 820 11.90 -40.44 3.56
CA THR A 820 10.96 -40.35 4.70
C THR A 820 9.66 -39.66 4.32
N LEU A 821 9.70 -38.58 3.53
CA LEU A 821 8.50 -37.90 3.00
C LEU A 821 7.61 -38.86 2.22
N LYS A 822 8.20 -39.72 1.39
CA LYS A 822 7.47 -40.76 0.64
C LYS A 822 6.74 -41.74 1.56
N GLU A 823 7.35 -42.11 2.67
CA GLU A 823 6.77 -43.08 3.62
C GLU A 823 5.65 -42.45 4.47
N GLN A 824 5.82 -41.20 4.89
CA GLN A 824 4.87 -40.50 5.78
C GLN A 824 3.72 -39.82 5.03
N CYS A 825 3.92 -39.45 3.77
CA CYS A 825 2.95 -38.78 2.93
C CYS A 825 2.74 -39.61 1.64
N PRO A 826 1.83 -40.59 1.63
CA PRO A 826 1.58 -41.42 0.45
C PRO A 826 1.06 -40.55 -0.71
N GLY A 827 1.94 -40.24 -1.68
CA GLY A 827 1.67 -39.30 -2.77
C GLY A 827 2.78 -38.28 -3.00
N PHE A 828 3.62 -38.01 -2.00
CA PHE A 828 4.83 -37.20 -2.15
C PHE A 828 5.93 -38.01 -2.87
N ASP A 829 6.38 -37.52 -4.02
CA ASP A 829 7.53 -38.09 -4.74
C ASP A 829 8.84 -37.59 -4.11
N PRO A 830 9.73 -38.50 -3.65
CA PRO A 830 11.01 -38.12 -3.07
C PRO A 830 12.01 -37.57 -4.09
N SER A 831 11.85 -37.82 -5.38
CA SER A 831 12.83 -37.37 -6.37
C SER A 831 12.80 -35.86 -6.60
N ASN A 832 11.64 -35.24 -6.34
CA ASN A 832 11.41 -33.80 -6.46
C ASN A 832 10.15 -33.38 -5.67
N CYS A 833 10.34 -32.81 -4.47
CA CYS A 833 9.22 -32.42 -3.60
C CYS A 833 8.37 -31.31 -4.21
N ALA A 834 9.00 -30.30 -4.83
CA ALA A 834 8.27 -29.23 -5.46
C ALA A 834 7.35 -29.75 -6.56
N GLU A 835 7.90 -30.58 -7.45
CA GLU A 835 7.15 -31.22 -8.53
C GLU A 835 6.00 -32.08 -8.00
N ALA A 836 6.20 -32.82 -6.90
CA ALA A 836 5.14 -33.64 -6.29
C ALA A 836 3.97 -32.82 -5.74
N VAL A 837 4.24 -31.78 -4.95
CA VAL A 837 3.20 -30.90 -4.40
C VAL A 837 2.45 -30.18 -5.51
N ILE A 838 3.17 -29.74 -6.54
CA ILE A 838 2.58 -29.13 -7.72
C ILE A 838 1.70 -30.14 -8.47
N ALA A 839 2.16 -31.39 -8.63
CA ALA A 839 1.40 -32.44 -9.30
C ALA A 839 0.08 -32.71 -8.57
N GLU A 840 0.12 -32.89 -7.26
CA GLU A 840 -1.06 -33.11 -6.42
C GLU A 840 -2.06 -31.95 -6.56
N ALA A 841 -1.57 -30.72 -6.51
CA ALA A 841 -2.41 -29.55 -6.71
C ALA A 841 -3.04 -29.51 -8.11
N VAL A 842 -2.26 -29.75 -9.17
CA VAL A 842 -2.78 -29.79 -10.54
C VAL A 842 -3.82 -30.92 -10.71
N VAL A 843 -3.60 -32.07 -10.10
CA VAL A 843 -4.55 -33.19 -10.08
C VAL A 843 -5.84 -32.80 -9.36
N GLU A 844 -5.75 -32.17 -8.19
CA GLU A 844 -6.92 -31.69 -7.44
C GLU A 844 -7.72 -30.65 -8.23
N LEU A 845 -7.02 -29.70 -8.87
CA LEU A 845 -7.63 -28.73 -9.77
C LEU A 845 -8.36 -29.44 -10.92
N VAL A 846 -7.73 -30.43 -11.54
CA VAL A 846 -8.36 -31.25 -12.58
C VAL A 846 -9.59 -31.96 -12.05
N ASN A 847 -9.53 -32.53 -10.85
CA ASN A 847 -10.64 -33.23 -10.20
C ASN A 847 -11.84 -32.33 -9.89
N GLN A 848 -11.61 -31.05 -9.64
CA GLN A 848 -12.67 -30.08 -9.40
C GLN A 848 -13.26 -29.50 -10.70
N VAL A 849 -12.43 -29.27 -11.72
CA VAL A 849 -12.82 -28.50 -12.92
C VAL A 849 -13.05 -29.37 -14.15
N GLY A 850 -12.35 -30.50 -14.25
CA GLY A 850 -12.34 -31.43 -15.38
C GLY A 850 -11.10 -31.28 -16.27
N LEU A 851 -10.52 -32.41 -16.68
CA LEU A 851 -9.26 -32.49 -17.43
C LEU A 851 -9.25 -31.66 -18.71
N GLU A 852 -10.30 -31.76 -19.53
CA GLU A 852 -10.37 -31.05 -20.81
C GLU A 852 -10.40 -29.53 -20.63
N LYS A 853 -11.12 -29.04 -19.60
CA LYS A 853 -11.24 -27.61 -19.28
C LYS A 853 -9.94 -27.07 -18.72
N THR A 854 -9.34 -27.76 -17.73
CA THR A 854 -8.04 -27.38 -17.17
C THR A 854 -6.98 -27.30 -18.27
N ARG A 855 -6.93 -28.29 -19.17
CA ARG A 855 -6.02 -28.26 -20.32
C ARG A 855 -6.27 -27.06 -21.25
N ASP A 856 -7.52 -26.71 -21.52
CA ASP A 856 -7.81 -25.53 -22.34
C ASP A 856 -7.33 -24.24 -21.67
N VAL A 857 -7.65 -24.06 -20.39
CA VAL A 857 -7.20 -22.91 -19.61
C VAL A 857 -5.67 -22.78 -19.70
N LEU A 858 -4.93 -23.85 -19.41
CA LEU A 858 -3.47 -23.86 -19.49
C LEU A 858 -2.96 -23.54 -20.90
N ASN A 859 -3.55 -24.14 -21.94
CA ASN A 859 -3.17 -23.85 -23.34
C ASN A 859 -3.45 -22.41 -23.75
N ARG A 860 -4.54 -21.79 -23.27
CA ARG A 860 -4.85 -20.37 -23.55
C ARG A 860 -3.89 -19.43 -22.86
N VAL A 861 -3.55 -19.72 -21.60
CA VAL A 861 -2.51 -18.99 -20.87
C VAL A 861 -1.19 -19.05 -21.65
N ALA A 862 -0.77 -20.24 -22.08
CA ALA A 862 0.44 -20.40 -22.89
C ALA A 862 0.38 -19.66 -24.24
N ARG A 863 -0.79 -19.52 -24.87
CA ARG A 863 -0.94 -18.76 -26.13
C ARG A 863 -0.85 -17.26 -25.93
N ASN A 864 -1.38 -16.77 -24.83
CA ASN A 864 -1.50 -15.34 -24.56
C ASN A 864 -0.27 -14.77 -23.84
N ASN A 865 0.71 -15.61 -23.48
CA ASN A 865 1.89 -15.19 -22.74
C ASN A 865 3.17 -15.66 -23.44
N SER A 866 4.08 -14.73 -23.77
CA SER A 866 5.35 -15.03 -24.43
C SER A 866 6.53 -15.20 -23.46
N ASP A 867 6.32 -15.02 -22.16
CA ASP A 867 7.36 -15.14 -21.15
C ASP A 867 7.80 -16.60 -20.98
N GLN A 868 9.11 -16.83 -21.05
CA GLN A 868 9.67 -18.19 -20.99
C GLN A 868 9.41 -18.87 -19.63
N ASN A 869 9.45 -18.14 -18.52
CA ASN A 869 9.18 -18.70 -17.20
C ASN A 869 7.71 -19.11 -17.07
N VAL A 870 6.80 -18.35 -17.69
CA VAL A 870 5.38 -18.71 -17.76
C VAL A 870 5.19 -19.95 -18.61
N GLN A 871 5.88 -20.05 -19.75
CA GLN A 871 5.84 -21.27 -20.57
C GLN A 871 6.33 -22.49 -19.79
N GLU A 872 7.44 -22.38 -19.06
CA GLU A 872 7.96 -23.46 -18.22
C GLU A 872 6.94 -23.88 -17.15
N LEU A 873 6.36 -22.92 -16.43
CA LEU A 873 5.32 -23.18 -15.42
C LEU A 873 4.11 -23.91 -16.02
N ILE A 874 3.61 -23.46 -17.17
CA ILE A 874 2.46 -24.07 -17.83
C ILE A 874 2.80 -25.45 -18.40
N ASN A 875 3.99 -25.64 -18.96
CA ASN A 875 4.44 -26.93 -19.47
C ASN A 875 4.57 -27.95 -18.35
N THR A 876 5.10 -27.53 -17.19
CA THR A 876 5.14 -28.34 -15.97
C THR A 876 3.73 -28.75 -15.53
N ALA A 877 2.77 -27.82 -15.46
CA ALA A 877 1.39 -28.16 -15.13
C ALA A 877 0.75 -29.12 -16.17
N ILE A 878 1.00 -28.90 -17.47
CA ILE A 878 0.48 -29.75 -18.54
C ILE A 878 1.08 -31.17 -18.49
N SER A 879 2.33 -31.33 -18.05
CA SER A 879 2.99 -32.64 -17.99
C SER A 879 2.27 -33.61 -17.05
N PHE A 880 1.75 -33.13 -15.92
CA PHE A 880 1.01 -33.94 -14.95
C PHE A 880 -0.35 -34.43 -15.46
N ILE A 881 -0.91 -33.73 -16.44
CA ILE A 881 -2.22 -34.07 -17.01
C ILE A 881 -2.10 -34.72 -18.39
N THR A 882 -0.87 -34.99 -18.84
CA THR A 882 -0.54 -35.62 -20.13
C THR A 882 0.19 -36.95 -19.91
N PRO A 883 -0.15 -38.04 -20.63
CA PRO A 883 0.63 -39.28 -20.58
C PRO A 883 2.11 -39.04 -20.97
N PRO A 884 3.07 -39.73 -20.32
CA PRO A 884 4.47 -39.67 -20.72
C PRO A 884 4.67 -40.32 -22.10
N VAL A 885 5.52 -39.72 -22.93
CA VAL A 885 5.84 -40.18 -24.29
C VAL A 885 7.32 -39.97 -24.59
N ASP A 886 7.91 -40.84 -25.40
CA ASP A 886 9.30 -40.71 -25.90
C ASP A 886 9.37 -39.72 -27.07
N GLY A 887 8.85 -38.50 -26.88
CA GLY A 887 8.70 -37.49 -27.93
C GLY A 887 8.42 -36.09 -27.39
N THR A 888 8.17 -35.14 -28.31
CA THR A 888 7.80 -33.76 -28.00
C THR A 888 6.29 -33.65 -27.83
N ALA A 889 5.87 -33.09 -26.70
CA ALA A 889 4.49 -32.72 -26.46
C ALA A 889 4.11 -31.50 -27.30
N VAL A 890 3.03 -31.60 -28.07
CA VAL A 890 2.53 -30.50 -28.91
C VAL A 890 1.17 -30.06 -28.40
N HIS A 891 1.10 -28.83 -27.92
CA HIS A 891 -0.09 -28.23 -27.31
C HIS A 891 -1.09 -27.69 -28.36
N ARG A 892 -0.65 -27.61 -29.62
CA ARG A 892 -1.36 -26.99 -30.74
C ARG A 892 -1.33 -27.87 -31.99
N VAL A 893 -2.49 -28.37 -32.38
CA VAL A 893 -2.65 -29.22 -33.57
C VAL A 893 -2.24 -28.47 -34.85
N ASP A 894 -2.41 -27.15 -34.88
CA ASP A 894 -1.98 -26.32 -35.99
C ASP A 894 -0.45 -26.17 -36.04
N ASP A 895 0.22 -25.96 -34.91
CA ASP A 895 1.69 -25.97 -34.88
C ASP A 895 2.25 -27.34 -35.29
N LEU A 896 1.56 -28.42 -34.91
CA LEU A 896 1.90 -29.79 -35.32
C LEU A 896 1.99 -29.91 -36.84
N TYR A 897 0.99 -29.43 -37.58
CA TYR A 897 0.93 -29.61 -39.04
C TYR A 897 1.54 -28.45 -39.84
N GLU A 898 1.55 -27.24 -39.30
CA GLU A 898 2.15 -26.06 -39.94
C GLU A 898 3.68 -26.04 -39.78
N HIS A 899 4.25 -26.69 -38.77
CA HIS A 899 5.69 -26.61 -38.49
C HIS A 899 6.39 -27.96 -38.38
N LEU A 900 5.80 -28.94 -37.69
CA LEU A 900 6.52 -30.15 -37.27
C LEU A 900 6.38 -31.32 -38.26
N ILE A 901 5.16 -31.66 -38.64
CA ILE A 901 4.84 -32.83 -39.47
C ILE A 901 4.63 -32.40 -40.92
N LYS A 902 5.21 -33.17 -41.85
CA LYS A 902 5.11 -32.97 -43.31
C LYS A 902 4.46 -34.18 -43.95
N PHE A 903 3.22 -34.03 -44.39
CA PHE A 903 2.45 -35.12 -45.02
C PHE A 903 2.67 -35.24 -46.53
N GLU A 904 3.53 -34.42 -47.14
CA GLU A 904 3.86 -34.52 -48.55
C GLU A 904 4.55 -35.87 -48.84
N GLY A 905 3.79 -36.87 -49.30
CA GLY A 905 4.28 -38.21 -49.64
C GLY A 905 3.86 -39.33 -48.67
N TYR A 906 2.98 -39.05 -47.70
CA TYR A 906 2.46 -40.08 -46.79
C TYR A 906 1.47 -41.03 -47.49
N GLU A 907 1.70 -42.34 -47.43
CA GLU A 907 0.77 -43.35 -47.94
C GLU A 907 -0.27 -43.72 -46.86
N TYR A 908 -1.57 -43.53 -47.16
CA TYR A 908 -2.67 -43.91 -46.28
C TYR A 908 -3.29 -45.24 -46.71
N SER A 909 -3.37 -46.18 -45.77
CA SER A 909 -3.91 -47.53 -46.01
C SER A 909 -5.41 -47.55 -46.37
N THR A 910 -6.16 -46.49 -46.07
CA THR A 910 -7.60 -46.36 -46.33
C THR A 910 -7.95 -45.70 -47.67
N HIS A 911 -6.97 -45.20 -48.41
CA HIS A 911 -7.18 -44.32 -49.57
C HIS A 911 -8.15 -44.90 -50.62
N GLU A 912 -7.97 -46.17 -51.01
CA GLU A 912 -8.87 -46.79 -51.99
C GLU A 912 -10.29 -47.00 -51.44
N ALA A 913 -10.43 -47.34 -50.16
CA ALA A 913 -11.74 -47.60 -49.55
C ALA A 913 -12.55 -46.31 -49.45
N GLU A 914 -11.91 -45.21 -49.04
CA GLU A 914 -12.52 -43.88 -48.96
C GLU A 914 -12.89 -43.34 -50.34
N LEU A 915 -12.06 -43.51 -51.38
CA LEU A 915 -12.43 -43.11 -52.74
C LEU A 915 -13.61 -43.93 -53.28
N LYS A 916 -13.67 -45.24 -52.99
CA LYS A 916 -14.82 -46.09 -53.35
C LYS A 916 -16.10 -45.62 -52.64
N LEU A 917 -16.00 -45.28 -51.35
CA LEU A 917 -17.09 -44.72 -50.55
C LEU A 917 -17.59 -43.39 -51.13
N LEU A 918 -16.69 -42.44 -51.39
CA LEU A 918 -17.04 -41.14 -51.94
C LEU A 918 -17.64 -41.27 -53.34
N ASN A 919 -17.11 -42.14 -54.19
CA ASN A 919 -17.68 -42.39 -55.52
C ASN A 919 -19.08 -43.02 -55.46
N LYS A 920 -19.40 -43.79 -54.41
CA LYS A 920 -20.73 -44.37 -54.17
C LYS A 920 -21.75 -43.32 -53.72
N TYR A 921 -21.33 -42.33 -52.93
CA TYR A 921 -22.23 -41.35 -52.29
C TYR A 921 -22.20 -39.95 -52.92
N THR A 922 -21.45 -39.76 -54.00
CA THR A 922 -21.40 -38.49 -54.74
C THR A 922 -21.74 -38.70 -56.21
N THR A 923 -22.25 -37.65 -56.86
CA THR A 923 -22.54 -37.53 -58.30
C THR A 923 -21.78 -36.34 -58.90
N PRO A 924 -21.61 -36.26 -60.24
CA PRO A 924 -20.94 -35.11 -60.86
C PRO A 924 -21.68 -33.77 -60.65
N ASN A 925 -22.95 -33.81 -60.25
CA ASN A 925 -23.76 -32.62 -59.97
C ASN A 925 -23.67 -32.15 -58.52
N ASP A 926 -23.04 -32.94 -57.63
CA ASP A 926 -22.91 -32.56 -56.23
C ASP A 926 -21.92 -31.41 -56.04
N LEU A 927 -22.27 -30.52 -55.11
CA LEU A 927 -21.37 -29.50 -54.59
C LEU A 927 -20.76 -30.06 -53.31
N ILE A 928 -19.47 -30.38 -53.37
CA ILE A 928 -18.79 -31.16 -52.33
C ILE A 928 -17.83 -30.26 -51.55
N LEU A 929 -17.84 -30.35 -50.22
CA LEU A 929 -16.81 -29.79 -49.35
C LEU A 929 -15.95 -30.92 -48.77
N ASP A 930 -14.63 -30.82 -48.96
CA ASP A 930 -13.63 -31.59 -48.22
C ASP A 930 -13.20 -30.76 -47.01
N ASP A 931 -13.74 -31.10 -45.84
CA ASP A 931 -13.57 -30.40 -44.57
C ASP A 931 -12.41 -31.03 -43.79
N GLY A 932 -11.22 -30.41 -43.88
CA GLY A 932 -9.93 -30.99 -43.48
C GLY A 932 -9.19 -31.66 -44.64
N CYS A 933 -9.03 -30.97 -45.76
CA CYS A 933 -8.55 -31.56 -47.01
C CYS A 933 -7.05 -31.95 -47.03
N GLY A 934 -6.26 -31.52 -46.03
CA GLY A 934 -4.84 -31.84 -45.89
C GLY A 934 -4.04 -31.52 -47.14
N THR A 935 -3.18 -32.45 -47.57
CA THR A 935 -2.42 -32.31 -48.82
C THR A 935 -3.22 -32.66 -50.09
N GLY A 936 -4.55 -32.82 -49.98
CA GLY A 936 -5.47 -33.05 -51.09
C GLY A 936 -5.58 -34.52 -51.50
N ARG A 937 -5.27 -35.45 -50.60
CA ARG A 937 -5.22 -36.90 -50.87
C ARG A 937 -6.50 -37.44 -51.52
N LEU A 938 -7.68 -37.00 -51.07
CA LEU A 938 -8.97 -37.40 -51.63
C LEU A 938 -9.50 -36.37 -52.64
N LEU A 939 -9.33 -35.08 -52.33
CA LEU A 939 -9.76 -33.97 -53.18
C LEU A 939 -9.17 -34.03 -54.60
N ILE A 940 -7.86 -34.27 -54.73
CA ILE A 940 -7.16 -34.24 -56.01
C ILE A 940 -7.69 -35.31 -56.98
N PRO A 941 -7.74 -36.60 -56.63
CA PRO A 941 -8.31 -37.63 -57.51
C PRO A 941 -9.81 -37.43 -57.76
N LEU A 942 -10.59 -36.97 -56.77
CA LEU A 942 -12.00 -36.64 -56.99
C LEU A 942 -12.19 -35.57 -58.07
N ARG A 943 -11.38 -34.51 -58.07
CA ARG A 943 -11.45 -33.47 -59.09
C ARG A 943 -10.84 -33.92 -60.42
N ARG A 944 -9.62 -34.47 -60.42
CA ARG A 944 -8.87 -34.78 -61.66
C ARG A 944 -9.38 -36.03 -62.37
N GLU A 945 -9.64 -37.09 -61.62
CA GLU A 945 -9.94 -38.42 -62.20
C GLU A 945 -11.43 -38.66 -62.31
N LEU A 946 -12.20 -38.22 -61.30
CA LEU A 946 -13.65 -38.43 -61.23
C LEU A 946 -14.48 -37.21 -61.64
N GLY A 947 -13.84 -36.08 -61.97
CA GLY A 947 -14.50 -34.87 -62.50
C GLY A 947 -15.50 -34.22 -61.54
N ARG A 948 -15.28 -34.32 -60.22
CA ARG A 948 -16.22 -33.81 -59.21
C ARG A 948 -15.99 -32.35 -58.86
N ASN A 949 -17.05 -31.66 -58.41
CA ASN A 949 -16.95 -30.27 -57.96
C ASN A 949 -16.68 -30.21 -56.44
N VAL A 950 -15.39 -30.26 -56.08
CA VAL A 950 -14.93 -30.30 -54.68
C VAL A 950 -14.25 -29.00 -54.26
N THR A 951 -14.79 -28.33 -53.24
CA THR A 951 -14.11 -27.26 -52.50
C THR A 951 -13.29 -27.87 -51.37
N GLY A 952 -12.05 -27.44 -51.22
CA GLY A 952 -11.19 -27.90 -50.11
C GLY A 952 -11.09 -26.84 -49.02
N LEU A 953 -11.17 -27.26 -47.76
CA LEU A 953 -10.91 -26.43 -46.60
C LEU A 953 -9.91 -27.13 -45.68
N ASP A 954 -8.88 -26.42 -45.23
CA ASP A 954 -7.95 -26.91 -44.21
C ASP A 954 -7.56 -25.76 -43.28
N TYR A 955 -7.26 -26.07 -42.03
CA TYR A 955 -6.79 -25.09 -41.07
C TYR A 955 -5.38 -24.56 -41.42
N THR A 956 -4.55 -25.42 -42.01
CA THR A 956 -3.11 -25.23 -42.22
C THR A 956 -2.84 -24.51 -43.54
N GLY A 957 -2.14 -23.38 -43.50
CA GLY A 957 -1.80 -22.59 -44.68
C GLY A 957 -0.85 -23.36 -45.62
N ARG A 958 0.07 -24.16 -45.06
CA ARG A 958 0.96 -25.05 -45.82
C ARG A 958 0.19 -26.02 -46.74
N HIS A 959 -0.82 -26.69 -46.20
CA HIS A 959 -1.65 -27.66 -46.92
C HIS A 959 -2.44 -27.00 -48.06
N VAL A 960 -3.09 -25.88 -47.78
CA VAL A 960 -3.81 -25.07 -48.78
C VAL A 960 -2.89 -24.67 -49.94
N ASN A 961 -1.68 -24.18 -49.62
CA ASN A 961 -0.69 -23.78 -50.62
C ASN A 961 -0.18 -24.97 -51.45
N TYR A 962 -0.01 -26.14 -50.83
CA TYR A 962 0.39 -27.36 -51.52
C TYR A 962 -0.65 -27.80 -52.56
N ILE A 963 -1.94 -27.81 -52.20
CA ILE A 963 -3.01 -28.15 -53.14
C ILE A 963 -3.12 -27.11 -54.26
N LYS A 964 -3.07 -25.81 -53.94
CA LYS A 964 -3.15 -24.73 -54.95
C LYS A 964 -2.07 -24.82 -56.03
N LYS A 965 -0.87 -25.32 -55.69
CA LYS A 965 0.18 -25.57 -56.68
C LYS A 965 -0.17 -26.69 -57.66
N GLN A 966 -0.94 -27.68 -57.21
CA GLN A 966 -1.37 -28.81 -58.02
C GLN A 966 -2.67 -28.53 -58.77
N LEU A 967 -3.59 -27.79 -58.16
CA LEU A 967 -4.89 -27.43 -58.69
C LEU A 967 -5.10 -25.91 -58.57
N PRO A 968 -4.47 -25.11 -59.46
CA PRO A 968 -4.53 -23.64 -59.38
C PRO A 968 -5.95 -23.09 -59.50
N ASP A 969 -6.81 -23.80 -60.23
CA ASP A 969 -8.19 -23.39 -60.52
C ASP A 969 -9.21 -23.96 -59.53
N ALA A 970 -8.79 -24.77 -58.54
CA ALA A 970 -9.71 -25.32 -57.56
C ALA A 970 -9.97 -24.34 -56.40
N PRO A 971 -11.21 -24.26 -55.89
CA PRO A 971 -11.53 -23.44 -54.73
C PRO A 971 -10.99 -24.12 -53.45
N ILE A 972 -9.79 -23.69 -53.03
CA ILE A 972 -9.14 -24.16 -51.79
C ILE A 972 -9.03 -23.00 -50.80
N LEU A 973 -9.58 -23.20 -49.62
CA LEU A 973 -9.75 -22.21 -48.56
C LEU A 973 -8.94 -22.61 -47.33
N GLN A 974 -8.43 -21.61 -46.62
CA GLN A 974 -7.92 -21.79 -45.27
C GLN A 974 -9.03 -21.39 -44.30
N GLY A 975 -9.34 -22.22 -43.30
CA GLY A 975 -10.43 -21.92 -42.36
C GLY A 975 -10.56 -22.92 -41.21
N ASP A 976 -11.38 -22.57 -40.21
CA ASP A 976 -11.75 -23.41 -39.07
C ASP A 976 -13.09 -24.11 -39.35
N TRP A 977 -13.13 -25.43 -39.21
CA TRP A 977 -14.35 -26.21 -39.43
C TRP A 977 -15.49 -25.93 -38.43
N THR A 978 -15.19 -25.27 -37.31
CA THR A 978 -16.18 -24.81 -36.33
C THR A 978 -16.76 -23.43 -36.67
N ASN A 979 -16.19 -22.77 -37.68
CA ASN A 979 -16.69 -21.52 -38.25
C ASN A 979 -16.18 -21.38 -39.70
N LEU A 980 -16.88 -22.02 -40.63
CA LEU A 980 -16.40 -22.18 -42.01
C LEU A 980 -16.36 -20.86 -42.79
N GLY A 981 -17.12 -19.84 -42.37
CA GLY A 981 -17.30 -18.60 -43.14
C GLY A 981 -18.01 -18.77 -44.48
N LEU A 982 -18.52 -19.97 -44.77
CA LEU A 982 -19.20 -20.33 -46.01
C LEU A 982 -20.70 -20.02 -45.94
N LYS A 983 -21.34 -19.85 -47.10
CA LYS A 983 -22.78 -19.58 -47.17
C LYS A 983 -23.59 -20.77 -46.66
N LYS A 984 -24.70 -20.48 -45.96
CA LYS A 984 -25.71 -21.48 -45.60
C LYS A 984 -26.19 -22.25 -46.84
N GLU A 985 -26.42 -23.56 -46.71
CA GLU A 985 -26.96 -24.43 -47.78
C GLU A 985 -26.15 -24.41 -49.10
N ALA A 986 -24.84 -24.16 -49.01
CA ALA A 986 -23.94 -24.09 -50.16
C ALA A 986 -23.55 -25.46 -50.75
N PHE A 987 -23.67 -26.55 -49.97
CA PHE A 987 -23.19 -27.87 -50.36
C PHE A 987 -24.29 -28.93 -50.30
N THR A 988 -24.17 -29.95 -51.15
CA THR A 988 -25.01 -31.17 -51.10
C THR A 988 -24.29 -32.30 -50.37
N VAL A 989 -22.95 -32.28 -50.34
CA VAL A 989 -22.12 -33.23 -49.59
C VAL A 989 -20.99 -32.48 -48.88
N VAL A 990 -20.79 -32.80 -47.60
CA VAL A 990 -19.59 -32.44 -46.82
C VAL A 990 -18.95 -33.76 -46.42
N TYR A 991 -17.62 -33.87 -46.51
CA TYR A 991 -16.92 -35.00 -45.93
C TYR A 991 -15.70 -34.54 -45.13
N SER A 992 -15.41 -35.24 -44.05
CA SER A 992 -14.21 -35.08 -43.23
C SER A 992 -13.66 -36.48 -42.96
N LEU A 993 -12.78 -36.95 -43.85
CA LEU A 993 -12.27 -38.32 -43.88
C LEU A 993 -10.77 -38.39 -43.59
N GLY A 994 -10.31 -39.52 -43.05
CA GLY A 994 -8.93 -39.70 -42.57
C GLY A 994 -8.82 -39.57 -41.05
N ARG A 995 -9.95 -39.71 -40.34
CA ARG A 995 -10.08 -39.55 -38.89
C ARG A 995 -9.72 -38.14 -38.42
N ASN A 996 -10.10 -37.15 -39.22
CA ASN A 996 -9.83 -35.73 -38.98
C ASN A 996 -10.57 -35.21 -37.74
N ILE A 997 -11.84 -35.62 -37.56
CA ILE A 997 -12.66 -35.12 -36.45
C ILE A 997 -12.10 -35.45 -35.07
N LEU A 998 -11.16 -36.39 -34.97
CA LEU A 998 -10.48 -36.75 -33.73
C LEU A 998 -9.61 -35.62 -33.16
N HIS A 999 -9.22 -34.64 -33.97
CA HIS A 999 -8.48 -33.47 -33.50
C HIS A 999 -9.34 -32.53 -32.66
N GLU A 1000 -10.66 -32.67 -32.74
CA GLU A 1000 -11.57 -31.91 -31.89
C GLU A 1000 -11.88 -32.69 -30.62
N TYR A 1001 -11.16 -32.39 -29.54
CA TYR A 1001 -11.33 -33.04 -28.25
C TYR A 1001 -12.25 -32.27 -27.30
N ARG A 1002 -12.79 -31.11 -27.68
CA ARG A 1002 -13.62 -30.30 -26.77
C ARG A 1002 -15.12 -30.50 -27.07
N PRO A 1003 -15.95 -30.95 -26.12
CA PRO A 1003 -17.37 -31.21 -26.37
C PRO A 1003 -18.12 -30.07 -27.08
N GLU A 1004 -17.84 -28.82 -26.69
CA GLU A 1004 -18.50 -27.63 -27.24
C GLU A 1004 -18.13 -27.42 -28.71
N ARG A 1005 -16.85 -27.62 -29.06
CA ARG A 1005 -16.37 -27.50 -30.43
C ARG A 1005 -16.74 -28.71 -31.30
N GLN A 1006 -16.82 -29.91 -30.71
CA GLN A 1006 -17.39 -31.10 -31.36
C GLN A 1006 -18.82 -30.81 -31.81
N ASN A 1007 -19.62 -30.15 -30.95
CA ASN A 1007 -20.96 -29.71 -31.30
C ASN A 1007 -20.95 -28.64 -32.41
N GLN A 1008 -20.07 -27.62 -32.30
CA GLN A 1008 -19.94 -26.56 -33.33
C GLN A 1008 -19.56 -27.11 -34.71
N LEU A 1009 -18.65 -28.08 -34.79
CA LEU A 1009 -18.29 -28.78 -36.03
C LEU A 1009 -19.54 -29.37 -36.71
N PHE A 1010 -20.35 -30.12 -35.97
CA PHE A 1010 -21.58 -30.72 -36.51
C PHE A 1010 -22.62 -29.66 -36.86
N ALA A 1011 -22.75 -28.60 -36.06
CA ALA A 1011 -23.65 -27.48 -36.33
C ALA A 1011 -23.26 -26.72 -37.62
N GLU A 1012 -21.97 -26.48 -37.86
CA GLU A 1012 -21.48 -25.83 -39.07
C GLU A 1012 -21.66 -26.72 -40.30
N ALA A 1013 -21.35 -28.02 -40.20
CA ALA A 1013 -21.65 -28.99 -41.25
C ALA A 1013 -23.14 -29.00 -41.58
N ASN A 1014 -24.02 -28.94 -40.58
CA ASN A 1014 -25.46 -28.81 -40.79
C ASN A 1014 -25.78 -27.52 -41.56
N ARG A 1015 -25.29 -26.37 -41.08
CA ARG A 1015 -25.59 -25.05 -41.66
C ARG A 1015 -25.21 -24.97 -43.13
N VAL A 1016 -24.05 -25.47 -43.53
CA VAL A 1016 -23.59 -25.37 -44.93
C VAL A 1016 -24.23 -26.42 -45.85
N LEU A 1017 -24.81 -27.48 -45.30
CA LEU A 1017 -25.54 -28.50 -46.05
C LEU A 1017 -27.00 -28.11 -46.33
N GLN A 1018 -27.47 -28.46 -47.52
CA GLN A 1018 -28.90 -28.48 -47.85
C GLN A 1018 -29.63 -29.59 -47.10
N ILE A 1019 -30.93 -29.42 -46.84
CA ILE A 1019 -31.78 -30.51 -46.31
C ILE A 1019 -31.71 -31.71 -47.27
N GLY A 1020 -31.47 -32.90 -46.71
CA GLY A 1020 -31.22 -34.13 -47.46
C GLY A 1020 -29.76 -34.30 -47.93
N GLY A 1021 -28.93 -33.28 -47.75
CA GLY A 1021 -27.48 -33.35 -47.98
C GLY A 1021 -26.79 -34.27 -46.98
N LYS A 1022 -25.56 -34.70 -47.32
CA LYS A 1022 -24.83 -35.74 -46.60
C LYS A 1022 -23.57 -35.20 -45.95
N PHE A 1023 -23.37 -35.51 -44.67
CA PHE A 1023 -22.11 -35.33 -43.96
C PHE A 1023 -21.45 -36.70 -43.75
N ILE A 1024 -20.28 -36.89 -44.37
CA ILE A 1024 -19.57 -38.17 -44.37
C ILE A 1024 -18.33 -38.06 -43.49
N ILE A 1025 -18.25 -38.86 -42.44
CA ILE A 1025 -17.14 -38.83 -41.48
C ILE A 1025 -16.62 -40.24 -41.21
N ASP A 1026 -15.41 -40.33 -40.67
CA ASP A 1026 -14.86 -41.58 -40.20
C ASP A 1026 -14.20 -41.47 -38.82
N ILE A 1027 -14.27 -42.56 -38.07
CA ILE A 1027 -13.60 -42.73 -36.78
C ILE A 1027 -13.04 -44.14 -36.69
N PRO A 1028 -11.92 -44.37 -35.97
CA PRO A 1028 -11.52 -45.71 -35.64
C PRO A 1028 -12.49 -46.30 -34.60
N ASP A 1029 -12.65 -47.62 -34.62
CA ASP A 1029 -13.30 -48.32 -33.51
C ASP A 1029 -12.38 -48.26 -32.29
N ARG A 1030 -12.76 -47.42 -31.32
CA ARG A 1030 -11.97 -47.19 -30.10
C ARG A 1030 -11.87 -48.41 -29.19
N ASP A 1031 -12.71 -49.42 -29.39
CA ASP A 1031 -12.78 -50.63 -28.57
C ASP A 1031 -12.02 -51.82 -29.21
N LEU A 1032 -11.31 -51.60 -30.33
CA LEU A 1032 -10.51 -52.60 -31.04
C LEU A 1032 -9.02 -52.22 -31.18
N GLY A 1033 -8.20 -53.24 -31.42
CA GLY A 1033 -6.81 -53.13 -31.86
C GLY A 1033 -5.87 -52.27 -31.00
N HIS A 1034 -5.11 -51.41 -31.66
CA HIS A 1034 -4.17 -50.45 -31.07
C HIS A 1034 -4.89 -49.29 -30.39
N TYR A 1035 -6.00 -48.80 -30.96
CA TYR A 1035 -6.73 -47.68 -30.38
C TYR A 1035 -7.30 -47.99 -29.00
N LYS A 1036 -7.81 -49.22 -28.80
CA LYS A 1036 -8.23 -49.69 -27.48
C LYS A 1036 -7.10 -49.64 -26.45
N LYS A 1037 -5.89 -50.07 -26.85
CA LYS A 1037 -4.72 -50.09 -25.98
C LYS A 1037 -4.33 -48.67 -25.57
N ILE A 1038 -4.34 -47.71 -26.50
CA ILE A 1038 -3.99 -46.31 -26.17
C ILE A 1038 -5.05 -45.69 -25.25
N VAL A 1039 -6.35 -45.93 -25.50
CA VAL A 1039 -7.42 -45.43 -24.63
C VAL A 1039 -7.32 -46.00 -23.22
N ASP A 1040 -7.09 -47.30 -23.09
CA ASP A 1040 -6.95 -47.94 -21.79
C ASP A 1040 -5.67 -47.48 -21.08
N ALA A 1041 -4.54 -47.39 -21.79
CA ALA A 1041 -3.29 -46.87 -21.22
C ALA A 1041 -3.44 -45.42 -20.74
N HIS A 1042 -4.07 -44.54 -21.53
CA HIS A 1042 -4.36 -43.17 -21.08
C HIS A 1042 -5.23 -43.17 -19.83
N ARG A 1043 -6.28 -44.00 -19.79
CA ARG A 1043 -7.16 -44.10 -18.61
C ARG A 1043 -6.39 -44.57 -17.38
N GLU A 1044 -5.62 -45.64 -17.51
CA GLU A 1044 -4.82 -46.23 -16.43
C GLU A 1044 -3.84 -45.19 -15.86
N ILE A 1045 -3.10 -44.49 -16.72
CA ILE A 1045 -2.14 -43.45 -16.29
C ILE A 1045 -2.84 -42.31 -15.55
N MET A 1046 -3.99 -41.81 -16.04
CA MET A 1046 -4.73 -40.76 -15.34
C MET A 1046 -5.24 -41.25 -13.98
N GLN A 1047 -5.75 -42.48 -13.91
CA GLN A 1047 -6.23 -43.07 -12.65
C GLN A 1047 -5.09 -43.31 -11.64
N GLU A 1048 -3.93 -43.77 -12.10
CA GLU A 1048 -2.72 -43.91 -11.28
C GLU A 1048 -2.25 -42.57 -10.70
N ARG A 1049 -2.46 -41.47 -11.44
CA ARG A 1049 -2.20 -40.10 -10.99
C ARG A 1049 -3.30 -39.52 -10.11
N GLY A 1050 -4.36 -40.27 -9.81
CA GLY A 1050 -5.50 -39.78 -9.01
C GLY A 1050 -6.44 -38.83 -9.76
N ILE A 1051 -6.32 -38.72 -11.09
CA ILE A 1051 -7.25 -37.94 -11.92
C ILE A 1051 -8.49 -38.78 -12.20
N GLU A 1052 -9.65 -38.37 -11.66
CA GLU A 1052 -10.91 -39.10 -11.78
C GLU A 1052 -11.92 -38.42 -12.71
N THR A 1053 -11.84 -37.09 -12.86
CA THR A 1053 -12.82 -36.30 -13.65
C THR A 1053 -12.31 -35.97 -15.05
N PHE A 1054 -12.41 -36.97 -15.92
CA PHE A 1054 -12.17 -36.84 -17.35
C PHE A 1054 -13.12 -37.75 -18.13
N ARG A 1055 -13.29 -37.54 -19.44
CA ARG A 1055 -13.99 -38.53 -20.28
C ARG A 1055 -13.17 -39.81 -20.37
N GLN A 1056 -13.41 -40.72 -19.41
CA GLN A 1056 -12.69 -41.98 -19.20
C GLN A 1056 -12.57 -42.87 -20.45
N LYS A 1057 -13.41 -42.64 -21.46
CA LYS A 1057 -13.33 -43.27 -22.77
C LYS A 1057 -13.23 -42.20 -23.85
N GLY A 1058 -12.14 -42.24 -24.62
CA GLY A 1058 -11.98 -41.46 -25.84
C GLY A 1058 -10.76 -40.55 -25.87
N LEU A 1059 -10.34 -39.95 -24.75
CA LEU A 1059 -9.11 -39.15 -24.77
C LEU A 1059 -7.89 -40.04 -25.00
N ILE A 1060 -7.06 -39.63 -25.96
CA ILE A 1060 -5.78 -40.26 -26.27
C ILE A 1060 -4.71 -39.19 -26.45
N TYR A 1061 -3.46 -39.60 -26.27
CA TYR A 1061 -2.29 -38.80 -26.58
C TYR A 1061 -1.47 -39.55 -27.63
N ASP A 1062 -1.47 -39.04 -28.85
CA ASP A 1062 -1.11 -39.81 -30.05
C ASP A 1062 -0.24 -38.97 -31.00
N SER A 1063 0.59 -39.66 -31.78
CA SER A 1063 1.53 -39.06 -32.73
C SER A 1063 1.52 -39.84 -34.05
N PRO A 1064 1.37 -39.17 -35.20
CA PRO A 1064 1.46 -39.85 -36.48
C PRO A 1064 2.91 -40.10 -36.94
N ASP A 1065 3.93 -39.53 -36.28
CA ASP A 1065 5.35 -39.68 -36.62
C ASP A 1065 6.20 -40.28 -35.47
N ASP A 1066 5.55 -40.77 -34.41
CA ASP A 1066 6.14 -41.27 -33.17
C ASP A 1066 7.14 -40.29 -32.52
N LYS A 1067 7.00 -38.99 -32.81
CA LYS A 1067 7.89 -37.94 -32.29
C LYS A 1067 7.13 -36.76 -31.73
N ASN A 1068 6.04 -36.35 -32.36
CA ASN A 1068 5.28 -35.16 -31.97
C ASN A 1068 3.86 -35.56 -31.56
N TYR A 1069 3.56 -35.51 -30.28
CA TYR A 1069 2.33 -36.03 -29.69
C TYR A 1069 1.31 -34.93 -29.43
N SER A 1070 0.03 -35.22 -29.67
CA SER A 1070 -1.07 -34.27 -29.42
C SER A 1070 -2.29 -34.97 -28.83
N THR A 1071 -3.10 -34.20 -28.12
CA THR A 1071 -4.37 -34.70 -27.56
C THR A 1071 -5.40 -34.88 -28.68
N ARG A 1072 -6.03 -36.05 -28.72
CA ARG A 1072 -7.14 -36.36 -29.64
C ARG A 1072 -8.28 -37.03 -28.88
N TYR A 1073 -9.45 -37.09 -29.51
CA TYR A 1073 -10.62 -37.76 -28.96
C TYR A 1073 -11.20 -38.82 -29.89
N LEU A 1074 -11.23 -40.07 -29.42
CA LEU A 1074 -11.87 -41.21 -30.06
C LEU A 1074 -13.35 -41.28 -29.65
N TYR A 1075 -14.20 -40.84 -30.57
CA TYR A 1075 -15.65 -40.96 -30.45
C TYR A 1075 -16.07 -42.42 -30.36
N SER A 1076 -17.10 -42.70 -29.58
CA SER A 1076 -17.91 -43.90 -29.74
C SER A 1076 -19.04 -43.69 -30.74
N GLU A 1077 -19.66 -44.80 -31.12
CA GLU A 1077 -20.92 -44.77 -31.85
C GLU A 1077 -22.01 -43.95 -31.13
N ASP A 1078 -22.06 -43.99 -29.79
CA ASP A 1078 -23.01 -43.21 -28.99
C ASP A 1078 -22.69 -41.70 -29.03
N ASP A 1079 -21.42 -41.33 -29.03
CA ASP A 1079 -20.99 -39.94 -29.21
C ASP A 1079 -21.44 -39.43 -30.60
N ILE A 1080 -21.19 -40.20 -31.66
CA ILE A 1080 -21.62 -39.85 -33.03
C ILE A 1080 -23.15 -39.77 -33.11
N LEU A 1081 -23.88 -40.72 -32.52
CA LEU A 1081 -25.34 -40.70 -32.51
C LEU A 1081 -25.87 -39.44 -31.82
N LYS A 1082 -25.34 -39.09 -30.66
CA LYS A 1082 -25.74 -37.88 -29.92
C LYS A 1082 -25.41 -36.60 -30.68
N LEU A 1083 -24.19 -36.48 -31.21
CA LEU A 1083 -23.76 -35.31 -31.98
C LEU A 1083 -24.59 -35.16 -33.26
N ALA A 1084 -24.81 -36.25 -33.99
CA ALA A 1084 -25.63 -36.24 -35.20
C ALA A 1084 -27.08 -35.81 -34.90
N THR A 1085 -27.74 -36.48 -33.95
CA THR A 1085 -29.16 -36.21 -33.64
C THR A 1085 -29.39 -34.82 -33.06
N SER A 1086 -28.52 -34.35 -32.15
CA SER A 1086 -28.60 -32.99 -31.60
C SER A 1086 -28.35 -31.90 -32.64
N ASN A 1087 -27.62 -32.23 -33.72
CA ASN A 1087 -27.33 -31.32 -34.83
C ASN A 1087 -28.17 -31.58 -36.08
N GLY A 1088 -29.37 -32.17 -35.94
CA GLY A 1088 -30.34 -32.28 -37.03
C GLY A 1088 -29.97 -33.28 -38.14
N PHE A 1089 -29.14 -34.27 -37.82
CA PHE A 1089 -28.80 -35.38 -38.72
C PHE A 1089 -29.43 -36.70 -38.28
N GLU A 1090 -29.70 -37.57 -39.26
CA GLU A 1090 -29.96 -39.00 -39.06
C GLU A 1090 -28.76 -39.81 -39.59
N ILE A 1091 -28.38 -40.90 -38.91
CA ILE A 1091 -27.38 -41.83 -39.45
C ILE A 1091 -28.06 -42.65 -40.55
N GLU A 1092 -27.69 -42.40 -41.82
CA GLU A 1092 -28.22 -43.12 -42.97
C GLU A 1092 -27.49 -44.46 -43.18
N VAL A 1093 -26.17 -44.46 -43.01
CA VAL A 1093 -25.32 -45.63 -43.22
C VAL A 1093 -24.16 -45.66 -42.23
N THR A 1094 -23.85 -46.87 -41.74
CA THR A 1094 -22.60 -47.21 -41.04
C THR A 1094 -21.89 -48.31 -41.82
N GLU A 1095 -20.67 -48.06 -42.30
CA GLU A 1095 -19.82 -49.05 -42.97
C GLU A 1095 -18.54 -49.26 -42.15
N ARG A 1096 -18.06 -50.50 -42.06
CA ARG A 1096 -16.86 -50.87 -41.30
C ARG A 1096 -15.82 -51.47 -42.22
N ALA A 1097 -14.55 -51.11 -42.05
CA ALA A 1097 -13.45 -51.67 -42.83
C ALA A 1097 -12.17 -51.83 -41.98
N PRO A 1098 -11.42 -52.93 -42.14
CA PRO A 1098 -10.17 -53.12 -41.43
C PRO A 1098 -9.12 -52.07 -41.83
N LEU A 1099 -8.38 -51.57 -40.85
CA LEU A 1099 -7.19 -50.77 -41.05
C LEU A 1099 -6.00 -51.70 -41.26
N ASN A 1100 -5.40 -51.70 -42.45
CA ASN A 1100 -4.22 -52.51 -42.77
C ASN A 1100 -2.95 -51.93 -42.13
N ASN A 1101 -2.96 -51.76 -40.80
CA ASN A 1101 -1.87 -51.17 -40.02
C ASN A 1101 -1.15 -52.20 -39.13
N GLY A 1102 -1.55 -53.47 -39.17
CA GLY A 1102 -0.91 -54.56 -38.43
C GLY A 1102 -1.39 -54.73 -36.98
N TYR A 1103 -2.43 -54.00 -36.56
CA TYR A 1103 -2.95 -54.02 -35.19
C TYR A 1103 -4.40 -54.50 -35.06
N ASP A 1104 -4.98 -55.05 -36.13
CA ASP A 1104 -6.39 -55.45 -36.20
C ASP A 1104 -7.37 -54.32 -35.86
N ASP A 1105 -6.98 -53.07 -36.15
CA ASP A 1105 -7.87 -51.92 -35.99
C ASP A 1105 -8.94 -51.90 -37.09
N GLU A 1106 -10.07 -51.27 -36.80
CA GLU A 1106 -11.16 -51.07 -37.75
C GLU A 1106 -11.51 -49.58 -37.86
N ASN A 1107 -11.86 -49.13 -39.06
CA ASN A 1107 -12.40 -47.80 -39.31
C ASN A 1107 -13.91 -47.91 -39.54
N ILE A 1108 -14.67 -47.02 -38.91
CA ILE A 1108 -16.12 -46.89 -39.04
C ILE A 1108 -16.41 -45.62 -39.83
N TYR A 1109 -17.10 -45.77 -40.95
CA TYR A 1109 -17.57 -44.68 -41.79
C TYR A 1109 -19.05 -44.42 -41.53
N TYR A 1110 -19.39 -43.17 -41.29
CA TYR A 1110 -20.77 -42.73 -41.13
C TYR A 1110 -21.18 -41.84 -42.30
N VAL A 1111 -22.36 -42.13 -42.86
CA VAL A 1111 -23.06 -41.21 -43.77
C VAL A 1111 -24.24 -40.64 -42.99
N LEU A 1112 -24.11 -39.38 -42.59
CA LEU A 1112 -25.12 -38.64 -41.86
C LEU A 1112 -25.95 -37.83 -42.85
N LYS A 1113 -27.26 -37.94 -42.79
CA LYS A 1113 -28.17 -37.19 -43.67
C LYS A 1113 -28.84 -36.07 -42.89
N LYS A 1114 -28.75 -34.85 -43.41
CA LYS A 1114 -29.40 -33.70 -42.80
C LYS A 1114 -30.92 -33.82 -42.92
N VAL A 1115 -31.63 -33.84 -41.80
CA VAL A 1115 -33.10 -33.95 -41.75
C VAL A 1115 -33.78 -32.73 -41.17
N ALA A 1116 -33.05 -31.90 -40.42
CA ALA A 1116 -33.56 -30.67 -39.84
C ALA A 1116 -32.50 -29.57 -39.85
N GLU A 1117 -32.96 -28.32 -39.88
CA GLU A 1117 -32.15 -27.16 -39.53
C GLU A 1117 -32.00 -27.09 -38.02
N VAL A 1118 -30.81 -26.71 -37.55
CA VAL A 1118 -30.59 -26.36 -36.15
C VAL A 1118 -30.41 -24.85 -36.07
N ALA A 1119 -31.06 -24.21 -35.11
CA ALA A 1119 -30.85 -22.79 -34.86
C ALA A 1119 -29.36 -22.59 -34.54
N SER A 1120 -28.64 -21.81 -35.36
CA SER A 1120 -27.24 -21.51 -35.07
C SER A 1120 -27.18 -20.73 -33.76
N ASN A 1121 -26.38 -21.20 -32.80
CA ASN A 1121 -26.10 -20.48 -31.54
C ASN A 1121 -25.47 -19.08 -31.76
N ALA A 1122 -25.18 -18.69 -33.01
CA ALA A 1122 -24.82 -17.33 -33.37
C ALA A 1122 -25.92 -16.30 -33.04
N ASP A 1123 -27.21 -16.69 -32.99
CA ASP A 1123 -28.31 -15.78 -32.63
C ASP A 1123 -28.53 -15.64 -31.10
N THR A 1124 -27.96 -16.55 -30.29
CA THR A 1124 -28.13 -16.55 -28.82
C THR A 1124 -27.06 -15.78 -28.05
N ASN A 1125 -25.94 -15.39 -28.69
CA ASN A 1125 -24.90 -14.56 -28.05
C ASN A 1125 -25.26 -13.07 -27.93
N SER A 1126 -26.49 -12.67 -28.27
CA SER A 1126 -26.99 -11.30 -28.07
C SER A 1126 -27.77 -11.10 -26.76
N ASN A 1127 -28.00 -12.15 -25.97
CA ASN A 1127 -28.79 -12.08 -24.72
C ASN A 1127 -28.09 -12.71 -23.49
N LEU A 1128 -26.77 -12.81 -23.51
CA LEU A 1128 -25.96 -13.04 -22.31
C LEU A 1128 -24.93 -11.90 -22.21
N SER A 1129 -25.41 -10.77 -21.69
CA SER A 1129 -24.62 -9.65 -21.16
C SER A 1129 -24.91 -9.50 -19.69
#